data_AF-A0A1R3I5G7-F1
#
_entry.id   AF-A0A1R3I5G7-F1
#
_cell.length_a   1.000
_cell.length_b   1.000
_cell.length_c   1.000
_cell.angle_alpha   90.00
_cell.angle_beta   90.00
_cell.angle_gamma   90.00
#
_symmetry.space_group_name_H-M   'P 1'
#
loop_
_entity.id
_entity.type
_entity.pdbx_description
1 polymer ?
#
loop_
_entity_poly.entity_id
_entity_poly.type
_entity_poly.pdbx_seq_one_letter_code
_entity_poly.pdbx_strand_id
1 'polypeptide(L)'
;MLRVLNKRIKRLCSRLRWPVHRRSKSKIVIKRFGKSNSKAHSESKDHSIPNGTSKVHQDAQLDGLKSVRPIRIATFNAALFSMAPAMPKGEKSSSFDFENERLSDARGSMDLTLRAKSTNDRPKSILKQSPLHPNTMNDKENLSKQQKFVKSKLRVSINLPDNEISLLRSRQSSFAEHEKEGSSSKNLRGKAPLRSTVSFSTNIANGVDGYESYRSRRTVLEVLRELNADILALQDVKAEEEKGMKPLSDLAAALGMNYVFAESWAPEYGNAVLSKWPIKRWKVQKIFDDTDFRNVLKATIDVPQTGEIDFHCTHLDHLDENWRMKQINAIIQSNDGPHILAGGLNSLEETDYSSERWNDIVKYYEEMGKPTPKVEVMKFLKNKQYIDAKDFAGECEPVVVIAKGQSVQGTCKYGTRVDYIMASPNSGYKFVPGSYSVLSSKGTSDHHIVKVDLIKVNDNVEENVSRKRRQPKQKVVKITNTSPSTYDSLLKQIEESTKDAARYQAETLQSILQHQRGVRYLQRHLSGIDDHNAPIDAESFRRSVPLSSYDDYADYINQLANGVSTENHDHRHLLSVDPLVCFFYSSGTSSMKPKLIPYFDSSLSKAASHTAHQGSGAVLRKFFPPRPEVNKRLAFLYADGITTTKAGFKVMAASSFPLQGSSNVNRSLFMSLTSPKEVIIGSNVEHQMYCHILCGLRNSDSVDSIHAPYALGLIKAFRVLESNWEQLCEDIKIGFPSLEINDVPMRDSVIEVLGGPQPELSSRIRLICEAKDWGGILQKLWPNVRYIRCVTTGSMKQYYSKLKYYAGEVPLLGGDYFSSECCVAINLDIKQAPDMTRFVMLPTAAYFEFIPFDSTKNQVVSEETVDIRGVEVGKMYEVVATTYRGFYRYRLGDIVRVVDFYNTSPLLEFVMRAPKISYEIVTEGDLMAAFESLERNSIMSTTMEIVEFSSFFDFDSSPKRLKIFVEVKDYDMFSQDKALLKECCSVLEDGLGSVYKVQRDKGEIHPLSLSILKCGSFDKLQQEAINNGAPASQYKPPKIIRNRDVVNVLEEYVLASYDQL
;
A
#
# COMPACT_ATOMS: atom_id res chain seq x y z
N MET A 1 46.74 -12.22 48.56
CA MET A 1 46.26 -13.05 47.43
C MET A 1 46.33 -12.36 46.04
N LEU A 2 46.19 -11.03 45.89
CA LEU A 2 46.06 -10.35 44.59
C LEU A 2 47.11 -10.68 43.50
N ARG A 3 48.36 -11.05 43.86
CA ARG A 3 49.41 -11.43 42.89
C ARG A 3 49.10 -12.71 42.08
N VAL A 4 48.19 -13.57 42.54
CA VAL A 4 47.77 -14.79 41.81
C VAL A 4 46.69 -14.48 40.78
N LEU A 5 45.69 -13.65 41.14
CA LEU A 5 44.60 -13.23 40.26
C LEU A 5 45.15 -12.51 39.00
N ASN A 6 46.10 -11.60 39.21
CA ASN A 6 46.76 -10.85 38.14
C ASN A 6 47.60 -11.74 37.20
N LYS A 7 48.09 -12.91 37.66
CA LYS A 7 48.76 -13.92 36.82
C LYS A 7 47.78 -14.78 36.00
N ARG A 8 46.55 -15.01 36.46
CA ARG A 8 45.51 -15.70 35.67
C ARG A 8 44.94 -14.80 34.57
N ILE A 9 44.64 -13.53 34.89
CA ILE A 9 44.14 -12.55 33.90
C ILE A 9 45.14 -12.36 32.75
N LYS A 10 46.44 -12.15 33.05
CA LYS A 10 47.47 -12.02 32.00
C LYS A 10 47.67 -13.26 31.11
N ARG A 11 47.24 -14.46 31.54
CA ARG A 11 47.21 -15.66 30.67
C ARG A 11 45.94 -15.74 29.82
N LEU A 12 44.80 -15.26 30.30
CA LEU A 12 43.56 -15.23 29.52
C LEU A 12 43.67 -14.24 28.33
N CYS A 13 44.15 -13.03 28.58
CA CYS A 13 44.37 -12.00 27.55
C CYS A 13 45.44 -12.39 26.50
N SER A 14 46.20 -13.47 26.70
CA SER A 14 47.20 -13.95 25.74
C SER A 14 46.66 -14.88 24.66
N ARG A 15 45.39 -15.34 24.77
CA ARG A 15 44.75 -16.26 23.80
C ARG A 15 43.64 -15.64 22.93
N LEU A 16 43.24 -14.39 23.19
CA LEU A 16 42.27 -13.67 22.36
C LEU A 16 42.96 -12.57 21.53
N ARG A 17 43.74 -12.99 20.52
CA ARG A 17 44.25 -12.06 19.49
C ARG A 17 43.25 -11.94 18.34
N TRP A 18 42.40 -10.92 18.39
CA TRP A 18 41.70 -10.45 17.19
C TRP A 18 42.71 -9.98 16.13
N PRO A 19 42.49 -10.26 14.83
CA PRO A 19 43.42 -9.84 13.77
C PRO A 19 43.31 -8.33 13.52
N VAL A 20 44.34 -7.59 13.95
CA VAL A 20 44.48 -6.15 13.65
C VAL A 20 44.51 -5.93 12.14
N HIS A 21 43.49 -5.29 11.59
CA HIS A 21 43.45 -4.85 10.20
C HIS A 21 44.41 -3.67 9.95
N ARG A 22 45.72 -3.99 9.92
CA ARG A 22 46.76 -3.09 9.40
C ARG A 22 46.46 -2.80 7.93
N ARG A 23 46.43 -1.51 7.57
CA ARG A 23 46.29 -1.04 6.17
C ARG A 23 47.27 -1.80 5.26
N SER A 24 46.74 -2.58 4.32
CA SER A 24 47.55 -3.17 3.25
C SER A 24 48.09 -2.02 2.39
N LYS A 25 49.42 -1.90 2.30
CA LYS A 25 50.06 -0.97 1.35
C LYS A 25 49.90 -1.57 -0.04
N SER A 26 49.29 -0.82 -0.96
CA SER A 26 49.12 -1.22 -2.36
C SER A 26 50.46 -1.61 -3.00
N LYS A 27 50.71 -2.91 -3.17
CA LYS A 27 51.85 -3.38 -3.98
C LYS A 27 51.58 -3.04 -5.43
N ILE A 28 52.27 -2.03 -5.95
CA ILE A 28 52.22 -1.65 -7.37
C ILE A 28 52.89 -2.76 -8.18
N VAL A 29 52.08 -3.61 -8.84
CA VAL A 29 52.59 -4.58 -9.82
C VAL A 29 52.76 -3.86 -11.16
N ILE A 30 53.98 -3.37 -11.42
CA ILE A 30 54.33 -2.76 -12.71
C ILE A 30 54.49 -3.87 -13.75
N LYS A 31 53.41 -4.22 -14.47
CA LYS A 31 53.57 -4.83 -15.80
C LYS A 31 53.98 -3.74 -16.78
N ARG A 32 55.24 -3.79 -17.23
CA ARG A 32 55.79 -2.86 -18.23
C ARG A 32 54.97 -2.94 -19.53
N PHE A 33 54.78 -1.79 -20.18
CA PHE A 33 54.39 -1.73 -21.59
C PHE A 33 55.50 -2.34 -22.45
N GLY A 34 55.18 -3.40 -23.20
CA GLY A 34 55.93 -3.75 -24.40
C GLY A 34 55.42 -2.89 -25.55
N LYS A 35 56.28 -2.04 -26.13
CA LYS A 35 55.98 -1.35 -27.39
C LYS A 35 56.39 -2.25 -28.56
N SER A 36 55.56 -2.32 -29.58
CA SER A 36 56.05 -2.30 -30.97
C SER A 36 54.98 -1.74 -31.90
N ASN A 37 55.40 -0.87 -32.82
CA ASN A 37 54.61 -0.47 -33.98
C ASN A 37 55.26 -1.10 -35.21
N SER A 38 54.47 -1.65 -36.13
CA SER A 38 54.88 -1.78 -37.54
C SER A 38 53.66 -1.72 -38.45
N LYS A 39 53.70 -0.83 -39.45
CA LYS A 39 52.80 -0.84 -40.60
C LYS A 39 53.32 -1.86 -41.62
N ALA A 40 52.43 -2.48 -42.39
CA ALA A 40 52.68 -2.87 -43.78
C ALA A 40 51.34 -2.99 -44.53
N HIS A 41 51.33 -2.60 -45.80
CA HIS A 41 50.29 -2.92 -46.78
C HIS A 41 50.85 -3.93 -47.79
N SER A 42 50.04 -4.92 -48.16
CA SER A 42 50.03 -5.64 -49.45
C SER A 42 48.85 -6.62 -49.37
N GLU A 43 47.81 -6.52 -50.21
CA GLU A 43 47.74 -7.12 -51.56
C GLU A 43 47.83 -8.66 -51.59
N SER A 44 47.09 -9.40 -52.43
CA SER A 44 45.83 -9.12 -53.16
C SER A 44 45.30 -10.44 -53.78
N LYS A 45 44.07 -10.41 -54.35
CA LYS A 45 43.65 -11.22 -55.53
C LYS A 45 43.42 -12.75 -55.38
N ASP A 46 42.52 -13.40 -56.14
CA ASP A 46 41.39 -12.94 -57.01
C ASP A 46 40.40 -14.09 -57.34
N HIS A 47 39.33 -13.77 -58.11
CA HIS A 47 38.44 -14.66 -58.90
C HIS A 47 37.38 -15.49 -58.14
N SER A 48 36.14 -15.73 -58.64
CA SER A 48 35.35 -15.19 -59.77
C SER A 48 33.85 -15.57 -59.53
N ILE A 49 32.83 -14.69 -59.67
CA ILE A 49 32.14 -14.26 -60.92
C ILE A 49 31.54 -15.46 -61.70
N PRO A 50 30.22 -15.49 -62.08
CA PRO A 50 29.47 -14.36 -62.67
C PRO A 50 27.97 -14.13 -62.31
N ASN A 51 27.52 -12.88 -62.54
CA ASN A 51 26.31 -12.36 -63.22
C ASN A 51 24.88 -12.94 -62.97
N GLY A 52 23.79 -12.16 -63.10
CA GLY A 52 23.69 -10.81 -63.71
C GLY A 52 22.39 -10.02 -63.42
N THR A 53 22.23 -8.90 -64.13
CA THR A 53 21.29 -7.78 -63.87
C THR A 53 19.98 -7.87 -64.68
N SER A 54 18.89 -7.15 -64.37
CA SER A 54 18.69 -5.69 -64.62
C SER A 54 17.45 -5.19 -63.85
N LYS A 55 17.43 -4.01 -63.19
CA LYS A 55 17.57 -2.60 -63.66
C LYS A 55 16.43 -2.09 -64.57
N VAL A 56 15.69 -1.11 -64.05
CA VAL A 56 14.97 -0.05 -64.78
C VAL A 56 15.32 1.28 -64.06
N HIS A 57 15.36 2.40 -64.79
CA HIS A 57 15.80 3.72 -64.30
C HIS A 57 14.66 4.74 -64.30
N GLN A 58 14.76 5.76 -63.44
CA GLN A 58 14.58 7.16 -63.84
C GLN A 58 15.20 8.11 -62.79
N ASP A 59 15.69 9.26 -63.25
CA ASP A 59 16.46 10.23 -62.48
C ASP A 59 15.68 11.51 -62.18
N ALA A 60 15.97 12.14 -61.03
CA ALA A 60 15.79 13.58 -60.80
C ALA A 60 16.81 14.06 -59.75
N GLN A 61 17.31 15.28 -59.89
CA GLN A 61 18.46 15.79 -59.11
C GLN A 61 18.06 16.26 -57.70
N LEU A 62 18.92 15.99 -56.71
CA LEU A 62 19.23 16.92 -55.60
C LEU A 62 20.49 16.47 -54.86
N ASP A 63 21.28 17.43 -54.37
CA ASP A 63 22.68 17.22 -53.97
C ASP A 63 22.92 16.67 -52.55
N GLY A 64 24.03 15.94 -52.41
CA GLY A 64 25.04 16.29 -51.41
C GLY A 64 24.81 15.99 -49.93
N LEU A 65 23.71 15.35 -49.53
CA LEU A 65 23.49 14.98 -48.12
C LEU A 65 24.06 13.59 -47.77
N LYS A 66 24.93 13.55 -46.75
CA LYS A 66 25.39 12.29 -46.13
C LYS A 66 24.18 11.55 -45.58
N SER A 67 23.97 10.31 -46.02
CA SER A 67 22.82 9.49 -45.59
C SER A 67 22.85 9.25 -44.08
N VAL A 68 22.04 10.01 -43.34
CA VAL A 68 21.80 9.79 -41.91
C VAL A 68 20.86 8.61 -41.80
N ARG A 69 21.35 7.49 -41.27
CA ARG A 69 20.53 6.31 -41.00
C ARG A 69 19.34 6.71 -40.09
N PRO A 70 18.09 6.41 -40.48
CA PRO A 70 16.93 6.65 -39.62
C PRO A 70 17.02 5.92 -38.28
N ILE A 71 16.52 6.58 -37.23
CA ILE A 71 16.41 6.05 -35.87
C ILE A 71 15.07 5.32 -35.77
N ARG A 72 15.10 4.00 -35.58
CA ARG A 72 13.88 3.21 -35.43
C ARG A 72 13.35 3.27 -34.00
N ILE A 73 12.09 3.64 -33.82
CA ILE A 73 11.43 3.67 -32.51
C ILE A 73 10.17 2.81 -32.50
N ALA A 74 9.83 2.25 -31.34
CA ALA A 74 8.57 1.54 -31.14
C ALA A 74 8.03 1.71 -29.71
N THR A 75 6.72 1.48 -29.53
CA THR A 75 6.08 1.36 -28.23
C THR A 75 5.28 0.06 -28.08
N PHE A 76 5.23 -0.48 -26.86
CA PHE A 76 4.58 -1.76 -26.57
C PHE A 76 4.16 -1.91 -25.09
N ASN A 77 2.90 -2.27 -24.85
CA ASN A 77 2.44 -2.75 -23.54
C ASN A 77 2.81 -4.24 -23.33
N ALA A 78 3.52 -4.54 -22.23
CA ALA A 78 4.01 -5.88 -21.87
C ALA A 78 3.17 -6.62 -20.79
N ALA A 79 2.01 -6.08 -20.38
CA ALA A 79 1.24 -6.51 -19.20
C ALA A 79 0.93 -8.02 -19.06
N LEU A 80 0.81 -8.77 -20.16
CA LEU A 80 0.40 -10.18 -20.14
C LEU A 80 1.54 -11.21 -20.02
N PHE A 81 2.78 -10.79 -19.74
CA PHE A 81 3.93 -11.69 -19.81
C PHE A 81 4.51 -12.13 -18.45
N SER A 82 4.54 -13.45 -18.23
CA SER A 82 5.49 -14.06 -17.29
C SER A 82 6.89 -13.98 -17.90
N MET A 83 7.65 -12.98 -17.47
CA MET A 83 9.00 -12.66 -17.94
C MET A 83 10.02 -13.71 -17.45
N ALA A 84 9.94 -14.92 -18.00
CA ALA A 84 10.87 -16.01 -17.76
C ALA A 84 12.33 -15.58 -18.11
N PRO A 85 13.34 -16.04 -17.34
CA PRO A 85 14.72 -15.59 -17.51
C PRO A 85 15.25 -15.95 -18.91
N ALA A 86 16.00 -15.01 -19.49
CA ALA A 86 16.61 -15.18 -20.81
C ALA A 86 17.77 -16.19 -20.75
N MET A 87 17.44 -17.48 -20.87
CA MET A 87 18.40 -18.58 -20.89
C MET A 87 19.47 -18.35 -21.98
N PRO A 88 20.77 -18.26 -21.62
CA PRO A 88 21.84 -18.18 -22.61
C PRO A 88 21.85 -19.44 -23.48
N LYS A 89 21.96 -19.28 -24.79
CA LYS A 89 22.26 -20.40 -25.68
C LYS A 89 23.72 -20.80 -25.42
N GLY A 90 23.93 -21.97 -24.83
CA GLY A 90 25.27 -22.50 -24.56
C GLY A 90 26.09 -22.61 -25.86
N GLU A 91 27.29 -22.03 -25.86
CA GLU A 91 28.22 -22.18 -26.97
C GLU A 91 28.79 -23.61 -27.01
N LYS A 92 29.15 -24.07 -28.21
CA LYS A 92 29.69 -25.41 -28.41
C LYS A 92 31.20 -25.44 -28.12
N SER A 93 31.59 -26.21 -27.11
CA SER A 93 32.90 -26.88 -27.05
C SER A 93 32.67 -28.30 -26.53
N SER A 94 32.72 -29.38 -27.30
CA SER A 94 33.80 -29.92 -28.16
C SER A 94 35.02 -30.44 -27.36
N SER A 95 34.98 -31.76 -27.05
CA SER A 95 36.13 -32.65 -26.71
C SER A 95 37.02 -32.24 -25.52
N PHE A 96 37.44 -33.14 -24.63
CA PHE A 96 37.89 -34.53 -24.89
C PHE A 96 37.47 -35.55 -23.81
N ASP A 97 37.65 -36.82 -24.16
CA ASP A 97 37.07 -38.01 -23.51
C ASP A 97 38.06 -38.77 -22.58
N PHE A 98 37.69 -40.02 -22.25
CA PHE A 98 38.42 -41.07 -21.51
C PHE A 98 38.41 -40.95 -19.97
N GLU A 99 37.62 -41.79 -19.25
CA GLU A 99 37.80 -43.23 -18.90
C GLU A 99 38.65 -43.40 -17.61
N ASN A 100 38.55 -44.44 -16.77
CA ASN A 100 37.63 -45.59 -16.63
C ASN A 100 37.63 -46.03 -15.12
N GLU A 101 36.96 -47.06 -14.60
CA GLU A 101 36.20 -48.15 -15.24
C GLU A 101 34.84 -48.48 -14.55
N ARG A 102 34.59 -49.75 -14.20
CA ARG A 102 33.28 -50.38 -13.89
C ARG A 102 33.30 -51.17 -12.56
N LEU A 103 32.11 -51.49 -12.05
CA LEU A 103 31.50 -52.83 -11.87
C LEU A 103 30.08 -52.59 -11.28
N SER A 104 28.96 -52.84 -11.97
CA SER A 104 28.26 -54.12 -12.22
C SER A 104 27.74 -54.85 -10.97
N ASP A 105 26.59 -55.55 -10.96
CA ASP A 105 25.30 -55.53 -11.70
C ASP A 105 24.38 -56.53 -10.94
N ALA A 106 23.09 -56.28 -10.77
CA ALA A 106 22.14 -57.24 -10.19
C ALA A 106 20.69 -56.90 -10.60
N ARG A 107 19.90 -57.89 -11.05
CA ARG A 107 18.67 -57.66 -11.84
C ARG A 107 17.43 -58.46 -11.41
N GLY A 108 16.27 -57.88 -11.74
CA GLY A 108 14.97 -58.52 -12.01
C GLY A 108 13.99 -57.40 -12.44
N SER A 109 13.48 -57.27 -13.67
CA SER A 109 12.83 -58.21 -14.61
C SER A 109 11.47 -58.69 -14.08
N MET A 110 10.34 -58.63 -14.80
CA MET A 110 10.06 -58.70 -16.26
C MET A 110 9.21 -57.48 -16.75
N ASP A 111 9.25 -56.95 -17.99
CA ASP A 111 9.11 -57.49 -19.37
C ASP A 111 7.62 -57.73 -19.77
N LEU A 112 7.06 -57.21 -20.88
CA LEU A 112 7.23 -57.71 -22.27
C LEU A 112 6.74 -56.74 -23.39
N THR A 113 7.58 -56.50 -24.41
CA THR A 113 7.40 -56.63 -25.90
C THR A 113 6.04 -56.40 -26.63
N LEU A 114 5.88 -56.02 -27.94
CA LEU A 114 6.80 -55.76 -29.08
C LEU A 114 6.13 -55.01 -30.30
N ARG A 115 6.96 -54.72 -31.34
CA ARG A 115 6.80 -54.03 -32.66
C ARG A 115 5.58 -54.33 -33.59
N ALA A 116 4.96 -53.23 -34.09
CA ALA A 116 4.98 -52.65 -35.47
C ALA A 116 4.75 -53.44 -36.81
N LYS A 117 4.00 -52.76 -37.74
CA LYS A 117 3.82 -52.95 -39.23
C LYS A 117 2.91 -54.12 -39.69
N SER A 118 2.27 -54.15 -40.89
CA SER A 118 2.36 -53.30 -42.11
C SER A 118 1.07 -53.29 -43.01
N THR A 119 0.85 -52.17 -43.74
CA THR A 119 0.27 -51.97 -45.11
C THR A 119 -0.79 -52.91 -45.75
N ASN A 120 -1.79 -52.30 -46.41
CA ASN A 120 -2.31 -52.76 -47.73
C ASN A 120 -2.82 -51.58 -48.60
N ASP A 121 -3.25 -51.81 -49.86
CA ASP A 121 -2.93 -50.90 -50.98
C ASP A 121 -4.08 -50.15 -51.75
N ARG A 122 -3.81 -48.89 -52.12
CA ARG A 122 -4.18 -48.09 -53.33
C ARG A 122 -5.67 -47.81 -53.78
N PRO A 123 -5.93 -46.85 -54.72
CA PRO A 123 -7.13 -45.96 -54.67
C PRO A 123 -8.01 -45.88 -55.96
N LYS A 124 -9.11 -45.06 -55.92
CA LYS A 124 -9.82 -44.54 -57.13
C LYS A 124 -10.72 -43.29 -56.90
N SER A 125 -10.37 -42.18 -57.58
CA SER A 125 -11.17 -41.46 -58.59
C SER A 125 -12.68 -41.11 -58.46
N ILE A 126 -12.98 -39.79 -58.34
CA ILE A 126 -13.92 -38.95 -59.17
C ILE A 126 -15.49 -39.07 -59.09
N LEU A 127 -16.10 -37.92 -58.71
CA LEU A 127 -17.40 -37.27 -59.11
C LEU A 127 -18.81 -37.91 -58.99
N LYS A 128 -19.78 -36.99 -58.73
CA LYS A 128 -21.26 -37.02 -58.95
C LYS A 128 -22.07 -37.92 -57.99
N GLN A 129 -23.36 -37.68 -57.72
CA GLN A 129 -24.41 -36.92 -58.46
C GLN A 129 -25.20 -35.88 -57.60
N SER A 130 -26.03 -35.07 -58.29
CA SER A 130 -27.16 -34.24 -57.78
C SER A 130 -28.45 -34.77 -58.48
N PRO A 131 -29.54 -34.02 -58.82
CA PRO A 131 -30.14 -32.73 -58.36
C PRO A 131 -31.45 -32.94 -57.52
N LEU A 132 -32.64 -32.28 -57.55
CA LEU A 132 -33.41 -31.32 -58.40
C LEU A 132 -34.50 -30.53 -57.60
N HIS A 133 -34.75 -29.25 -57.95
CA HIS A 133 -36.05 -28.56 -58.21
C HIS A 133 -37.22 -28.41 -57.16
N PRO A 134 -38.24 -27.53 -57.39
CA PRO A 134 -38.19 -26.14 -57.94
C PRO A 134 -39.26 -25.12 -57.38
N ASN A 135 -39.24 -23.87 -57.91
CA ASN A 135 -40.33 -22.85 -58.00
C ASN A 135 -40.79 -22.15 -56.69
N THR A 136 -41.38 -20.93 -56.68
CA THR A 136 -41.99 -20.02 -57.70
C THR A 136 -41.69 -18.56 -57.26
N MET A 137 -41.29 -17.57 -58.07
CA MET A 137 -42.05 -16.75 -59.06
C MET A 137 -43.42 -16.26 -58.53
N ASN A 138 -43.85 -15.00 -58.60
CA ASN A 138 -43.40 -13.77 -59.31
C ASN A 138 -43.44 -12.55 -58.32
N ASP A 139 -43.22 -11.25 -58.61
CA ASP A 139 -43.10 -10.47 -59.87
C ASP A 139 -42.19 -9.19 -59.69
N LYS A 140 -42.51 -8.10 -60.40
CA LYS A 140 -41.87 -6.78 -60.61
C LYS A 140 -42.21 -5.69 -59.57
N GLU A 141 -41.50 -4.56 -59.41
CA GLU A 141 -40.34 -3.93 -60.12
C GLU A 141 -39.58 -2.98 -59.12
N ASN A 142 -38.72 -1.98 -59.41
CA ASN A 142 -38.37 -1.24 -60.65
C ASN A 142 -36.90 -0.71 -60.70
N LEU A 143 -36.59 -0.06 -61.83
CA LEU A 143 -35.44 0.80 -62.18
C LEU A 143 -35.06 1.82 -61.07
N SER A 144 -33.81 2.28 -60.91
CA SER A 144 -32.50 1.95 -61.53
C SER A 144 -31.38 2.68 -60.73
N LYS A 145 -30.05 2.62 -60.96
CA LYS A 145 -29.17 2.23 -62.09
C LYS A 145 -27.90 1.53 -61.56
N GLN A 146 -26.96 1.17 -62.45
CA GLN A 146 -25.58 0.78 -62.13
C GLN A 146 -24.59 1.35 -63.15
N GLN A 147 -23.35 1.64 -62.73
CA GLN A 147 -22.10 1.58 -63.51
C GLN A 147 -20.91 1.80 -62.53
N LYS A 148 -19.75 1.12 -62.62
CA LYS A 148 -19.43 -0.19 -63.21
C LYS A 148 -18.12 -0.68 -62.56
N PHE A 149 -18.05 -1.92 -62.07
CA PHE A 149 -16.85 -2.46 -61.39
C PHE A 149 -15.70 -2.79 -62.35
N VAL A 150 -14.46 -2.61 -61.88
CA VAL A 150 -13.27 -3.30 -62.41
C VAL A 150 -12.67 -4.20 -61.32
N LYS A 151 -12.56 -5.48 -61.67
CA LYS A 151 -11.87 -6.57 -60.93
C LYS A 151 -10.43 -6.68 -61.46
N SER A 152 -9.43 -7.32 -60.84
CA SER A 152 -9.16 -7.85 -59.49
C SER A 152 -7.84 -8.65 -59.55
N LYS A 153 -7.07 -8.76 -58.46
CA LYS A 153 -6.09 -9.84 -58.14
C LYS A 153 -5.42 -9.48 -56.79
N LEU A 154 -5.10 -10.40 -55.87
CA LEU A 154 -5.42 -11.83 -55.73
C LEU A 154 -5.43 -12.15 -54.21
N ARG A 155 -6.29 -13.04 -53.73
CA ARG A 155 -6.31 -13.45 -52.31
C ARG A 155 -5.29 -14.56 -52.06
N VAL A 156 -4.66 -14.54 -50.87
CA VAL A 156 -4.29 -15.77 -50.15
C VAL A 156 -5.21 -15.84 -48.93
N SER A 157 -5.92 -16.95 -48.79
CA SER A 157 -6.89 -17.17 -47.72
C SER A 157 -6.35 -18.15 -46.68
N ILE A 158 -6.50 -17.81 -45.40
CA ILE A 158 -6.41 -18.75 -44.28
C ILE A 158 -7.75 -18.69 -43.56
N ASN A 159 -8.32 -19.85 -43.22
CA ASN A 159 -9.61 -19.92 -42.53
C ASN A 159 -9.47 -19.41 -41.09
N LEU A 160 -10.47 -18.65 -40.64
CA LEU A 160 -10.64 -18.25 -39.25
C LEU A 160 -11.68 -19.16 -38.59
N PRO A 161 -11.57 -19.46 -37.27
CA PRO A 161 -12.73 -19.76 -36.45
C PRO A 161 -13.66 -18.53 -36.36
N ASP A 162 -14.97 -18.73 -36.31
CA ASP A 162 -15.95 -17.63 -36.33
C ASP A 162 -15.96 -16.77 -35.06
N ASN A 163 -16.37 -15.50 -35.21
CA ASN A 163 -16.29 -14.48 -34.16
C ASN A 163 -17.23 -14.71 -32.97
N GLU A 164 -16.65 -14.75 -31.77
CA GLU A 164 -17.33 -14.98 -30.48
C GLU A 164 -18.40 -13.90 -30.15
N ILE A 165 -18.21 -12.65 -30.59
CA ILE A 165 -19.16 -11.54 -30.35
C ILE A 165 -20.54 -11.83 -30.97
N SER A 166 -20.61 -12.64 -32.03
CA SER A 166 -21.85 -13.00 -32.72
C SER A 166 -22.72 -14.01 -31.95
N LEU A 167 -22.10 -14.86 -31.11
CA LEU A 167 -22.73 -16.07 -30.56
C LEU A 167 -23.52 -15.84 -29.26
N LEU A 168 -23.33 -14.70 -28.59
CA LEU A 168 -24.10 -14.36 -27.38
C LEU A 168 -25.57 -14.03 -27.67
N ARG A 169 -25.95 -13.76 -28.92
CA ARG A 169 -27.33 -13.38 -29.30
C ARG A 169 -28.29 -14.56 -29.55
N SER A 170 -27.82 -15.80 -29.64
CA SER A 170 -28.64 -16.94 -30.10
C SER A 170 -29.00 -17.97 -29.02
N ARG A 171 -29.02 -17.59 -27.73
CA ARG A 171 -29.34 -18.50 -26.61
C ARG A 171 -30.32 -17.96 -25.55
N GLN A 172 -31.05 -16.88 -25.83
CA GLN A 172 -32.12 -16.36 -24.95
C GLN A 172 -33.37 -15.96 -25.75
N SER A 173 -34.06 -16.94 -26.35
CA SER A 173 -35.34 -16.71 -27.05
C SER A 173 -36.18 -17.98 -27.21
N SER A 174 -36.57 -18.61 -26.09
CA SER A 174 -37.59 -19.67 -26.11
C SER A 174 -38.25 -19.87 -24.74
N PHE A 175 -39.36 -19.18 -24.51
CA PHE A 175 -40.59 -19.72 -23.91
C PHE A 175 -41.70 -18.68 -24.10
N ALA A 176 -42.93 -19.13 -24.38
CA ALA A 176 -44.10 -18.29 -24.62
C ALA A 176 -45.13 -18.49 -23.50
N GLU A 177 -46.03 -17.52 -23.36
CA GLU A 177 -47.03 -17.46 -22.29
C GLU A 177 -48.23 -18.39 -22.52
N HIS A 178 -48.88 -18.82 -21.44
CA HIS A 178 -50.35 -18.92 -21.35
C HIS A 178 -50.80 -18.97 -19.88
N GLU A 179 -52.08 -18.66 -19.65
CA GLU A 179 -52.64 -18.23 -18.37
C GLU A 179 -53.31 -19.36 -17.57
N LYS A 180 -53.41 -19.24 -16.23
CA LYS A 180 -54.69 -18.93 -15.55
C LYS A 180 -54.64 -18.83 -14.01
N GLU A 181 -55.45 -17.88 -13.53
CA GLU A 181 -56.16 -17.68 -12.24
C GLU A 181 -55.93 -18.64 -11.05
N GLY A 182 -55.72 -18.06 -9.83
CA GLY A 182 -55.78 -18.79 -8.54
C GLY A 182 -55.34 -17.97 -7.32
N SER A 183 -56.28 -17.53 -6.47
CA SER A 183 -56.03 -16.56 -5.38
C SER A 183 -55.38 -17.12 -4.09
N SER A 184 -54.31 -16.50 -3.56
CA SER A 184 -54.36 -15.67 -2.32
C SER A 184 -53.07 -15.55 -1.48
N SER A 185 -52.61 -14.30 -1.34
CA SER A 185 -52.02 -13.68 -0.13
C SER A 185 -50.57 -13.97 0.38
N LYS A 186 -49.94 -12.84 0.77
CA LYS A 186 -48.74 -12.61 1.62
C LYS A 186 -47.36 -12.75 0.97
N ASN A 187 -46.53 -11.72 1.22
CA ASN A 187 -45.34 -11.37 0.44
C ASN A 187 -44.02 -11.76 1.15
N LEU A 188 -42.98 -12.05 0.37
CA LEU A 188 -41.61 -12.24 0.85
C LEU A 188 -40.59 -11.60 -0.10
N ARG A 189 -39.43 -11.23 0.47
CA ARG A 189 -38.30 -10.48 -0.13
C ARG A 189 -37.97 -10.84 -1.59
N GLY A 190 -37.87 -9.81 -2.43
CA GLY A 190 -37.13 -9.90 -3.70
C GLY A 190 -35.60 -9.96 -3.48
N LYS A 191 -34.90 -10.75 -4.30
CA LYS A 191 -33.43 -10.74 -4.46
C LYS A 191 -33.06 -10.09 -5.79
N ALA A 192 -31.87 -9.50 -5.89
CA ALA A 192 -31.25 -9.08 -7.15
C ALA A 192 -29.90 -9.79 -7.36
N PRO A 193 -29.41 -9.98 -8.61
CA PRO A 193 -28.36 -10.96 -8.90
C PRO A 193 -26.92 -10.43 -8.81
N LEU A 194 -25.97 -11.35 -8.64
CA LEU A 194 -24.53 -11.11 -8.63
C LEU A 194 -23.96 -10.78 -10.04
N ARG A 195 -22.82 -10.09 -10.09
CA ARG A 195 -21.98 -9.94 -11.29
C ARG A 195 -20.65 -10.69 -11.14
N SER A 196 -20.07 -11.06 -12.28
CA SER A 196 -18.97 -12.02 -12.41
C SER A 196 -17.60 -11.51 -11.94
N THR A 197 -16.79 -12.40 -11.35
CA THR A 197 -15.37 -12.22 -11.06
C THR A 197 -14.49 -12.83 -12.17
N VAL A 198 -13.44 -12.13 -12.58
CA VAL A 198 -12.40 -12.66 -13.49
C VAL A 198 -11.25 -13.20 -12.64
N SER A 199 -10.94 -14.50 -12.80
CA SER A 199 -9.87 -15.19 -12.08
C SER A 199 -8.55 -15.21 -12.87
N PHE A 200 -7.44 -15.30 -12.15
CA PHE A 200 -6.10 -15.55 -12.71
C PHE A 200 -5.72 -17.01 -12.46
N SER A 201 -5.25 -17.73 -13.50
CA SER A 201 -4.89 -19.15 -13.39
C SER A 201 -3.41 -19.34 -13.02
N THR A 202 -3.16 -20.03 -11.90
CA THR A 202 -1.84 -20.54 -11.53
C THR A 202 -1.62 -21.90 -12.18
N ASN A 203 -0.46 -22.14 -12.81
CA ASN A 203 -0.08 -23.45 -13.33
C ASN A 203 1.11 -24.04 -12.56
N ILE A 204 0.87 -25.16 -11.88
CA ILE A 204 1.89 -26.14 -11.47
C ILE A 204 1.73 -27.34 -12.40
N ALA A 205 2.83 -27.99 -12.80
CA ALA A 205 2.80 -29.02 -13.83
C ALA A 205 2.67 -30.44 -13.24
N ASN A 206 1.72 -31.21 -13.78
CA ASN A 206 1.84 -32.64 -14.11
C ASN A 206 0.70 -33.03 -15.09
N GLY A 207 0.84 -34.14 -15.82
CA GLY A 207 -0.07 -34.57 -16.91
C GLY A 207 -1.46 -35.05 -16.44
N VAL A 208 -2.39 -35.40 -17.33
CA VAL A 208 -2.25 -35.89 -18.73
C VAL A 208 -3.38 -35.36 -19.65
N ASP A 209 -3.07 -35.23 -20.94
CA ASP A 209 -3.88 -35.01 -22.17
C ASP A 209 -5.38 -34.67 -22.10
N GLY A 210 -5.84 -33.75 -22.99
CA GLY A 210 -7.28 -33.57 -23.14
C GLY A 210 -7.91 -32.60 -24.15
N TYR A 211 -7.19 -31.70 -24.85
CA TYR A 211 -7.55 -31.04 -26.15
C TYR A 211 -6.63 -29.81 -26.38
N GLU A 212 -6.02 -29.67 -27.57
CA GLU A 212 -5.16 -28.52 -27.89
C GLU A 212 -5.95 -27.30 -28.37
N SER A 213 -5.54 -26.10 -27.92
CA SER A 213 -5.87 -24.82 -28.56
C SER A 213 -4.61 -24.00 -28.76
N TYR A 214 -4.39 -23.50 -29.98
CA TYR A 214 -3.12 -22.95 -30.44
C TYR A 214 -2.78 -21.59 -29.80
N ARG A 215 -2.09 -21.58 -28.66
CA ARG A 215 -1.35 -20.40 -28.18
C ARG A 215 0.12 -20.44 -28.62
N SER A 216 0.54 -19.36 -29.26
CA SER A 216 1.91 -19.10 -29.74
C SER A 216 2.92 -19.17 -28.58
N ARG A 217 3.95 -20.02 -28.71
CA ARG A 217 5.01 -20.21 -27.70
C ARG A 217 6.16 -19.19 -27.77
N ARG A 218 5.91 -17.98 -28.31
CA ARG A 218 6.95 -16.94 -28.51
C ARG A 218 7.14 -16.08 -27.26
N THR A 219 8.38 -15.67 -27.03
CA THR A 219 8.79 -14.79 -25.91
C THR A 219 8.76 -13.32 -26.32
N VAL A 220 8.58 -12.41 -25.34
CA VAL A 220 8.72 -10.95 -25.57
C VAL A 220 10.09 -10.59 -26.14
N LEU A 221 11.16 -11.27 -25.72
CA LEU A 221 12.51 -11.09 -26.27
C LEU A 221 12.58 -11.37 -27.77
N GLU A 222 11.95 -12.44 -28.26
CA GLU A 222 11.92 -12.76 -29.69
C GLU A 222 11.12 -11.73 -30.49
N VAL A 223 9.96 -11.31 -29.97
CA VAL A 223 9.11 -10.29 -30.61
C VAL A 223 9.83 -8.94 -30.68
N LEU A 224 10.42 -8.46 -29.58
CA LEU A 224 11.16 -7.20 -29.56
C LEU A 224 12.44 -7.25 -30.41
N ARG A 225 13.13 -8.40 -30.48
CA ARG A 225 14.30 -8.57 -31.35
C ARG A 225 13.93 -8.54 -32.84
N GLU A 226 12.76 -9.06 -33.22
CA GLU A 226 12.23 -8.95 -34.60
C GLU A 226 11.86 -7.51 -35.01
N LEU A 227 11.56 -6.61 -34.07
CA LEU A 227 11.31 -5.19 -34.38
C LEU A 227 12.57 -4.48 -34.91
N ASN A 228 13.74 -4.89 -34.40
CA ASN A 228 15.03 -4.21 -34.54
C ASN A 228 14.95 -2.69 -34.27
N ALA A 229 14.19 -2.30 -33.24
CA ALA A 229 14.12 -0.91 -32.80
C ALA A 229 15.46 -0.45 -32.19
N ASP A 230 15.79 0.83 -32.35
CA ASP A 230 16.97 1.46 -31.76
C ASP A 230 16.63 2.17 -30.43
N ILE A 231 15.37 2.57 -30.25
CA ILE A 231 14.77 3.01 -28.98
C ILE A 231 13.41 2.30 -28.79
N LEU A 232 13.10 1.86 -27.57
CA LEU A 232 11.81 1.28 -27.19
C LEU A 232 11.20 2.05 -26.02
N ALA A 233 9.93 2.42 -26.13
CA ALA A 233 9.06 2.70 -25.00
C ALA A 233 8.31 1.41 -24.63
N LEU A 234 8.35 1.00 -23.36
CA LEU A 234 7.66 -0.19 -22.89
C LEU A 234 6.77 0.17 -21.68
N GLN A 235 5.52 -0.28 -21.70
CA GLN A 235 4.53 -0.06 -20.64
C GLN A 235 4.23 -1.38 -19.90
N ASP A 236 3.78 -1.29 -18.65
CA ASP A 236 3.50 -2.42 -17.75
C ASP A 236 4.64 -3.46 -17.70
N VAL A 237 5.89 -2.97 -17.69
CA VAL A 237 7.10 -3.79 -17.64
C VAL A 237 7.37 -4.23 -16.21
N LYS A 238 7.54 -5.53 -16.00
CA LYS A 238 8.02 -6.04 -14.71
C LYS A 238 9.52 -5.79 -14.51
N ALA A 239 9.90 -5.18 -13.39
CA ALA A 239 11.28 -5.05 -12.91
C ALA A 239 11.31 -5.15 -11.38
N GLU A 240 11.99 -6.17 -10.86
CA GLU A 240 12.06 -6.49 -9.43
C GLU A 240 13.36 -5.90 -8.85
N GLU A 241 13.26 -4.82 -8.07
CA GLU A 241 14.44 -4.14 -7.51
C GLU A 241 15.33 -5.10 -6.69
N GLU A 242 14.70 -5.95 -5.86
CA GLU A 242 15.38 -6.93 -5.00
C GLU A 242 16.22 -7.95 -5.78
N LYS A 243 15.91 -8.18 -7.07
CA LYS A 243 16.67 -9.07 -7.97
C LYS A 243 17.54 -8.31 -8.97
N GLY A 244 17.81 -7.03 -8.71
CA GLY A 244 18.67 -6.19 -9.53
C GLY A 244 18.02 -5.77 -10.85
N MET A 245 16.73 -5.40 -10.80
CA MET A 245 15.89 -5.06 -11.96
C MET A 245 15.65 -6.23 -12.93
N LYS A 246 15.97 -7.47 -12.54
CA LYS A 246 15.42 -8.65 -13.22
C LYS A 246 13.90 -8.62 -13.11
N PRO A 247 13.14 -8.92 -14.16
CA PRO A 247 13.58 -9.49 -15.45
C PRO A 247 13.93 -8.45 -16.53
N LEU A 248 13.59 -7.17 -16.37
CA LEU A 248 13.93 -6.10 -17.32
C LEU A 248 15.44 -6.02 -17.62
N SER A 249 16.31 -6.18 -16.62
CA SER A 249 17.77 -6.18 -16.80
C SER A 249 18.24 -7.25 -17.80
N ASP A 250 17.63 -8.44 -17.77
CA ASP A 250 17.97 -9.56 -18.62
C ASP A 250 17.43 -9.37 -20.04
N LEU A 251 16.23 -8.78 -20.17
CA LEU A 251 15.66 -8.37 -21.45
C LEU A 251 16.54 -7.31 -22.14
N ALA A 252 16.93 -6.26 -21.42
CA ALA A 252 17.78 -5.19 -21.94
C ALA A 252 19.16 -5.71 -22.35
N ALA A 253 19.79 -6.56 -21.52
CA ALA A 253 21.04 -7.23 -21.86
C ALA A 253 20.92 -8.12 -23.11
N ALA A 254 19.84 -8.91 -23.21
CA ALA A 254 19.60 -9.79 -24.36
C ALA A 254 19.20 -9.04 -25.66
N LEU A 255 18.78 -7.78 -25.56
CA LEU A 255 18.58 -6.87 -26.69
C LEU A 255 19.81 -6.01 -27.02
N GLY A 256 20.85 -6.01 -26.16
CA GLY A 256 22.03 -5.16 -26.31
C GLY A 256 21.74 -3.67 -26.09
N MET A 257 20.84 -3.35 -25.17
CA MET A 257 20.35 -1.99 -24.92
C MET A 257 20.66 -1.51 -23.49
N ASN A 258 20.94 -0.22 -23.35
CA ASN A 258 20.84 0.52 -22.10
C ASN A 258 19.36 0.66 -21.74
N TYR A 259 19.03 0.80 -20.45
CA TYR A 259 17.64 1.01 -20.01
C TYR A 259 17.56 2.00 -18.85
N VAL A 260 16.40 2.66 -18.74
CA VAL A 260 15.91 3.33 -17.53
C VAL A 260 14.49 2.86 -17.25
N PHE A 261 14.09 2.87 -15.98
CA PHE A 261 12.82 2.33 -15.50
C PHE A 261 12.20 3.29 -14.46
N ALA A 262 10.87 3.30 -14.39
CA ALA A 262 10.12 3.99 -13.35
C ALA A 262 8.82 3.25 -13.05
N GLU A 263 8.65 2.78 -11.81
CA GLU A 263 7.41 2.18 -11.32
C GLU A 263 6.20 3.08 -11.64
N SER A 264 5.17 2.49 -12.22
CA SER A 264 3.99 3.19 -12.74
C SER A 264 2.76 2.34 -12.47
N TRP A 265 1.71 2.92 -11.90
CA TRP A 265 0.41 2.29 -11.61
C TRP A 265 0.41 1.13 -10.58
N ALA A 266 1.44 0.27 -10.52
CA ALA A 266 1.58 -0.80 -9.52
C ALA A 266 3.04 -1.08 -9.13
N PRO A 267 3.35 -1.56 -7.91
CA PRO A 267 4.71 -1.97 -7.52
C PRO A 267 5.26 -3.10 -8.41
N GLU A 268 6.58 -3.13 -8.62
CA GLU A 268 7.31 -4.00 -9.56
C GLU A 268 6.95 -3.81 -11.05
N TYR A 269 5.95 -3.00 -11.40
CA TYR A 269 5.51 -2.74 -12.78
C TYR A 269 5.70 -1.27 -13.14
N GLY A 270 6.05 -0.98 -14.40
CA GLY A 270 6.28 0.41 -14.77
C GLY A 270 6.57 0.71 -16.23
N ASN A 271 6.91 1.98 -16.47
CA ASN A 271 7.43 2.46 -17.74
C ASN A 271 8.92 2.11 -17.83
N ALA A 272 9.37 1.65 -19.00
CA ALA A 272 10.80 1.50 -19.31
C ALA A 272 11.13 2.16 -20.65
N VAL A 273 12.30 2.81 -20.72
CA VAL A 273 12.89 3.27 -21.98
C VAL A 273 14.18 2.51 -22.20
N LEU A 274 14.26 1.74 -23.29
CA LEU A 274 15.46 1.02 -23.71
C LEU A 274 16.07 1.71 -24.93
N SER A 275 17.40 1.78 -25.02
CA SER A 275 18.09 2.32 -26.20
C SER A 275 19.41 1.62 -26.49
N LYS A 276 19.74 1.44 -27.77
CA LYS A 276 21.08 1.01 -28.22
C LYS A 276 22.19 2.03 -27.92
N TRP A 277 21.83 3.25 -27.51
CA TRP A 277 22.77 4.34 -27.21
C TRP A 277 22.69 4.81 -25.75
N PRO A 278 23.70 5.53 -25.23
CA PRO A 278 23.71 5.98 -23.85
C PRO A 278 22.55 6.92 -23.52
N ILE A 279 21.89 6.66 -22.39
CA ILE A 279 20.86 7.54 -21.82
C ILE A 279 21.60 8.53 -20.91
N LYS A 280 21.71 9.79 -21.34
CA LYS A 280 22.53 10.85 -20.71
C LYS A 280 21.95 11.36 -19.40
N ARG A 281 20.64 11.59 -19.40
CA ARG A 281 19.84 12.08 -18.27
C ARG A 281 18.44 11.48 -18.40
N TRP A 282 17.76 11.28 -17.28
CA TRP A 282 16.37 10.89 -17.24
C TRP A 282 15.70 11.53 -16.02
N LYS A 283 14.39 11.76 -16.10
CA LYS A 283 13.55 12.23 -15.00
C LYS A 283 12.21 11.50 -15.04
N VAL A 284 11.68 11.19 -13.85
CA VAL A 284 10.31 10.72 -13.68
C VAL A 284 9.46 11.92 -13.32
N GLN A 285 8.32 12.09 -13.99
CA GLN A 285 7.33 13.10 -13.64
C GLN A 285 6.02 12.39 -13.36
N LYS A 286 5.49 12.55 -12.13
CA LYS A 286 4.09 12.22 -11.80
C LYS A 286 3.17 13.07 -12.69
N ILE A 287 2.11 12.47 -13.20
CA ILE A 287 1.26 13.10 -14.22
C ILE A 287 -0.06 13.64 -13.67
N PHE A 288 -0.34 13.53 -12.37
CA PHE A 288 -1.35 14.36 -11.72
C PHE A 288 -1.02 14.68 -10.25
N ASP A 289 -1.37 13.81 -9.32
CA ASP A 289 -1.20 13.99 -7.87
C ASP A 289 -0.74 12.68 -7.20
N ASP A 290 -0.71 12.64 -5.86
CA ASP A 290 -0.30 11.46 -5.08
C ASP A 290 -1.35 10.33 -5.02
N THR A 291 -2.48 10.45 -5.74
CA THR A 291 -3.47 9.38 -5.91
C THR A 291 -3.30 8.59 -7.21
N ASP A 292 -2.65 9.18 -8.22
CA ASP A 292 -2.32 8.52 -9.50
C ASP A 292 -0.83 8.17 -9.58
N PHE A 293 -0.51 6.90 -9.32
CA PHE A 293 0.86 6.36 -9.37
C PHE A 293 1.44 6.27 -10.78
N ARG A 294 0.75 6.78 -11.81
CA ARG A 294 1.29 6.82 -13.17
C ARG A 294 2.32 7.93 -13.30
N ASN A 295 3.23 7.71 -14.24
CA ASN A 295 4.27 8.66 -14.57
C ASN A 295 4.46 8.80 -16.08
N VAL A 296 5.15 9.87 -16.47
CA VAL A 296 5.88 9.95 -17.73
C VAL A 296 7.38 9.83 -17.41
N LEU A 297 8.01 8.82 -18.00
CA LEU A 297 9.44 8.57 -17.92
C LEU A 297 10.13 9.30 -19.07
N LYS A 298 10.81 10.41 -18.75
CA LYS A 298 11.41 11.31 -19.72
C LYS A 298 12.93 11.05 -19.79
N ALA A 299 13.44 10.60 -20.93
CA ALA A 299 14.82 10.17 -21.11
C ALA A 299 15.49 10.89 -22.29
N THR A 300 16.72 11.38 -22.08
CA THR A 300 17.54 11.99 -23.13
C THR A 300 18.58 11.00 -23.62
N ILE A 301 18.56 10.69 -24.91
CA ILE A 301 19.39 9.65 -25.53
C ILE A 301 20.43 10.30 -26.45
N ASP A 302 21.68 9.84 -26.39
CA ASP A 302 22.78 10.42 -27.15
C ASP A 302 22.95 9.82 -28.55
N VAL A 303 22.24 10.42 -29.52
CA VAL A 303 22.29 10.16 -30.97
C VAL A 303 23.70 10.13 -31.60
N PRO A 304 24.44 9.03 -31.84
CA PRO A 304 25.77 9.15 -32.42
C PRO A 304 25.69 9.76 -33.83
N GLN A 305 26.44 10.85 -34.06
CA GLN A 305 26.40 11.69 -35.27
C GLN A 305 25.11 12.52 -35.48
N THR A 306 24.08 12.33 -34.65
CA THR A 306 22.77 13.01 -34.76
C THR A 306 22.52 14.00 -33.60
N GLY A 307 23.07 13.75 -32.41
CA GLY A 307 22.87 14.56 -31.21
C GLY A 307 21.67 14.11 -30.35
N GLU A 308 21.39 14.86 -29.29
CA GLU A 308 20.40 14.46 -28.28
C GLU A 308 18.96 14.36 -28.84
N ILE A 309 18.21 13.36 -28.36
CA ILE A 309 16.76 13.23 -28.53
C ILE A 309 16.12 13.07 -27.14
N ASP A 310 15.12 13.90 -26.84
CA ASP A 310 14.29 13.75 -25.64
C ASP A 310 13.07 12.86 -25.98
N PHE A 311 12.94 11.76 -25.23
CA PHE A 311 12.01 10.66 -25.51
C PHE A 311 11.20 10.33 -24.24
N HIS A 312 9.88 10.43 -24.34
CA HIS A 312 8.94 10.37 -23.21
C HIS A 312 8.06 9.10 -23.32
N CYS A 313 8.21 8.17 -22.37
CA CYS A 313 7.36 6.97 -22.25
C CYS A 313 6.26 7.20 -21.21
N THR A 314 5.01 6.87 -21.52
CA THR A 314 3.89 6.97 -20.56
C THR A 314 2.88 5.83 -20.73
N HIS A 315 2.03 5.64 -19.71
CA HIS A 315 0.81 4.85 -19.78
C HIS A 315 -0.28 5.60 -19.02
N LEU A 316 -1.40 5.92 -19.66
CA LEU A 316 -2.49 6.73 -19.11
C LEU A 316 -3.62 5.88 -18.50
N ASP A 317 -4.62 6.48 -17.87
CA ASP A 317 -5.74 5.70 -17.28
C ASP A 317 -6.59 4.95 -18.30
N HIS A 318 -7.02 3.72 -18.04
CA HIS A 318 -7.78 2.91 -19.02
C HIS A 318 -9.29 2.88 -18.78
N LEU A 319 -9.80 3.69 -17.84
CA LEU A 319 -11.21 3.73 -17.42
C LEU A 319 -11.84 5.12 -17.59
N ASP A 320 -11.15 6.19 -17.19
CA ASP A 320 -11.72 7.56 -17.13
C ASP A 320 -10.95 8.57 -18.01
N GLU A 321 -11.62 9.09 -19.04
CA GLU A 321 -11.07 10.14 -19.92
C GLU A 321 -10.77 11.44 -19.16
N ASN A 322 -11.53 11.78 -18.11
CA ASN A 322 -11.30 12.99 -17.32
C ASN A 322 -9.96 12.89 -16.56
N TRP A 323 -9.60 11.70 -16.11
CA TRP A 323 -8.27 11.42 -15.56
C TRP A 323 -7.20 11.49 -16.64
N ARG A 324 -7.43 10.93 -17.84
CA ARG A 324 -6.47 11.08 -18.95
C ARG A 324 -6.28 12.52 -19.42
N MET A 325 -7.34 13.33 -19.38
CA MET A 325 -7.29 14.76 -19.69
C MET A 325 -6.47 15.54 -18.65
N LYS A 326 -6.59 15.21 -17.36
CA LYS A 326 -5.69 15.73 -16.31
C LYS A 326 -4.24 15.31 -16.56
N GLN A 327 -4.02 14.02 -16.81
CA GLN A 327 -2.70 13.42 -17.04
C GLN A 327 -1.97 14.06 -18.22
N ILE A 328 -2.61 14.16 -19.39
CA ILE A 328 -1.99 14.74 -20.58
C ILE A 328 -1.78 16.26 -20.45
N ASN A 329 -2.63 16.96 -19.68
CA ASN A 329 -2.39 18.35 -19.34
C ASN A 329 -1.08 18.52 -18.56
N ALA A 330 -0.84 17.72 -17.52
CA ALA A 330 0.42 17.81 -16.76
C ALA A 330 1.65 17.45 -17.60
N ILE A 331 1.54 16.48 -18.52
CA ILE A 331 2.63 16.09 -19.44
C ILE A 331 3.03 17.25 -20.37
N ILE A 332 2.07 18.10 -20.78
CA ILE A 332 2.27 19.23 -21.71
C ILE A 332 2.52 20.57 -20.99
N GLN A 333 2.02 20.75 -19.76
CA GLN A 333 2.23 21.95 -18.96
C GLN A 333 3.62 22.00 -18.29
N SER A 334 4.31 20.87 -18.14
CA SER A 334 5.73 20.89 -17.81
C SER A 334 6.52 21.54 -18.95
N ASN A 335 7.34 22.54 -18.60
CA ASN A 335 8.03 23.42 -19.53
C ASN A 335 9.24 22.73 -20.19
N ASP A 336 8.97 21.68 -20.96
CA ASP A 336 9.95 20.82 -21.63
C ASP A 336 10.34 21.33 -23.02
N GLY A 337 11.53 20.92 -23.48
CA GLY A 337 11.94 21.10 -24.88
C GLY A 337 11.20 20.16 -25.84
N PRO A 338 11.47 20.29 -27.15
CA PRO A 338 10.85 19.45 -28.17
C PRO A 338 11.23 17.97 -28.01
N HIS A 339 10.24 17.09 -28.08
CA HIS A 339 10.37 15.68 -27.69
C HIS A 339 9.44 14.75 -28.47
N ILE A 340 9.69 13.44 -28.35
CA ILE A 340 8.80 12.38 -28.83
C ILE A 340 8.05 11.79 -27.64
N LEU A 341 6.72 11.74 -27.70
CA LEU A 341 5.85 11.09 -26.72
C LEU A 341 5.40 9.73 -27.27
N ALA A 342 5.55 8.67 -26.50
CA ALA A 342 5.21 7.31 -26.89
C ALA A 342 4.55 6.51 -25.74
N GLY A 343 3.53 5.73 -26.06
CA GLY A 343 2.90 4.82 -25.10
C GLY A 343 1.38 4.66 -25.24
N GLY A 344 0.80 3.92 -24.30
CA GLY A 344 -0.65 3.73 -24.19
C GLY A 344 -1.32 5.00 -23.67
N LEU A 345 -1.90 5.79 -24.58
CA LEU A 345 -2.70 6.97 -24.22
C LEU A 345 -4.14 6.59 -23.84
N ASN A 346 -4.59 5.38 -24.16
CA ASN A 346 -5.89 4.80 -23.80
C ASN A 346 -7.13 5.62 -24.21
N SER A 347 -6.96 6.69 -25.00
CA SER A 347 -7.99 7.43 -25.73
C SER A 347 -8.13 6.90 -27.14
N LEU A 348 -9.25 7.20 -27.80
CA LEU A 348 -9.47 6.90 -29.20
C LEU A 348 -9.33 8.17 -30.04
N GLU A 349 -8.99 8.01 -31.32
CA GLU A 349 -9.07 9.06 -32.33
C GLU A 349 -10.31 8.85 -33.20
N GLU A 350 -11.13 9.89 -33.39
CA GLU A 350 -12.41 9.78 -34.11
C GLU A 350 -12.19 9.48 -35.59
N THR A 351 -11.12 10.03 -36.20
CA THR A 351 -10.76 9.78 -37.60
C THR A 351 -10.20 8.38 -37.90
N ASP A 352 -10.12 7.50 -36.90
CA ASP A 352 -9.63 6.12 -37.07
C ASP A 352 -10.74 5.10 -37.37
N TYR A 353 -12.00 5.52 -37.34
CA TYR A 353 -13.20 4.69 -37.49
C TYR A 353 -14.23 5.38 -38.39
N SER A 354 -15.18 4.65 -38.96
CA SER A 354 -16.42 5.28 -39.46
C SER A 354 -17.53 5.16 -38.40
N SER A 355 -18.62 5.91 -38.59
CA SER A 355 -19.76 5.97 -37.66
C SER A 355 -20.32 4.58 -37.29
N GLU A 356 -20.32 3.62 -38.22
CA GLU A 356 -20.77 2.24 -37.95
C GLU A 356 -19.85 1.54 -36.92
N ARG A 357 -18.53 1.57 -37.14
CA ARG A 357 -17.55 0.99 -36.21
C ARG A 357 -17.48 1.75 -34.89
N TRP A 358 -17.67 3.07 -34.90
CA TRP A 358 -17.74 3.86 -33.67
C TRP A 358 -18.89 3.38 -32.78
N ASN A 359 -20.08 3.19 -33.36
CA ASN A 359 -21.26 2.66 -32.65
C ASN A 359 -21.03 1.23 -32.14
N ASP A 360 -20.39 0.35 -32.93
CA ASP A 360 -19.98 -0.98 -32.47
C ASP A 360 -19.05 -0.93 -31.25
N ILE A 361 -18.06 -0.02 -31.23
CA ILE A 361 -17.10 0.12 -30.13
C ILE A 361 -17.79 0.67 -28.89
N VAL A 362 -18.63 1.71 -29.02
CA VAL A 362 -19.46 2.26 -27.93
C VAL A 362 -20.29 1.15 -27.29
N LYS A 363 -21.05 0.41 -28.11
CA LYS A 363 -21.90 -0.68 -27.66
C LYS A 363 -21.11 -1.84 -27.03
N TYR A 364 -19.92 -2.17 -27.54
CA TYR A 364 -19.05 -3.18 -26.94
C TYR A 364 -18.54 -2.74 -25.55
N TYR A 365 -18.22 -1.46 -25.35
CA TYR A 365 -17.85 -0.93 -24.04
C TYR A 365 -19.03 -0.97 -23.07
N GLU A 366 -20.24 -0.61 -23.52
CA GLU A 366 -21.48 -0.74 -22.73
C GLU A 366 -21.77 -2.20 -22.33
N GLU A 367 -21.66 -3.15 -23.26
CA GLU A 367 -21.83 -4.59 -22.99
C GLU A 367 -20.77 -5.14 -22.02
N MET A 368 -19.55 -4.58 -22.03
CA MET A 368 -18.51 -4.85 -21.02
C MET A 368 -18.74 -4.12 -19.67
N GLY A 369 -19.66 -3.17 -19.59
CA GLY A 369 -19.80 -2.27 -18.43
C GLY A 369 -18.65 -1.27 -18.26
N LYS A 370 -17.91 -0.97 -19.32
CA LYS A 370 -16.90 0.10 -19.38
C LYS A 370 -17.56 1.45 -19.72
N PRO A 371 -17.01 2.59 -19.27
CA PRO A 371 -17.49 3.91 -19.70
C PRO A 371 -17.40 4.08 -21.23
N THR A 372 -18.34 4.82 -21.80
CA THR A 372 -18.37 5.15 -23.24
C THR A 372 -17.03 5.75 -23.69
N PRO A 373 -16.42 5.26 -24.80
CA PRO A 373 -15.16 5.80 -25.28
C PRO A 373 -15.31 7.28 -25.68
N LYS A 374 -14.28 8.06 -25.35
CA LYS A 374 -14.14 9.48 -25.66
C LYS A 374 -12.86 9.71 -26.48
N VAL A 375 -12.73 10.93 -27.01
CA VAL A 375 -11.67 11.35 -27.95
C VAL A 375 -11.01 12.66 -27.51
N GLU A 376 -11.19 13.03 -26.24
CA GLU A 376 -10.88 14.36 -25.71
C GLU A 376 -9.38 14.60 -25.65
N VAL A 377 -8.61 13.58 -25.25
CA VAL A 377 -7.14 13.61 -25.20
C VAL A 377 -6.55 13.79 -26.59
N MET A 378 -7.06 13.08 -27.60
CA MET A 378 -6.54 13.18 -28.97
C MET A 378 -6.87 14.51 -29.62
N LYS A 379 -8.10 15.03 -29.42
CA LYS A 379 -8.46 16.40 -29.86
C LYS A 379 -7.61 17.46 -29.16
N PHE A 380 -7.30 17.29 -27.87
CA PHE A 380 -6.39 18.19 -27.14
C PHE A 380 -4.95 18.16 -27.68
N LEU A 381 -4.40 16.97 -27.97
CA LEU A 381 -3.07 16.81 -28.56
C LEU A 381 -2.97 17.43 -29.96
N LYS A 382 -3.96 17.20 -30.83
CA LYS A 382 -4.07 17.85 -32.15
C LYS A 382 -4.16 19.37 -32.03
N ASN A 383 -4.97 19.89 -31.11
CA ASN A 383 -5.06 21.33 -30.83
C ASN A 383 -3.75 21.92 -30.26
N LYS A 384 -2.90 21.09 -29.66
CA LYS A 384 -1.53 21.42 -29.23
C LYS A 384 -0.47 21.14 -30.30
N GLN A 385 -0.86 20.93 -31.56
CA GLN A 385 0.02 20.71 -32.71
C GLN A 385 0.99 19.52 -32.56
N TYR A 386 0.62 18.50 -31.77
CA TYR A 386 1.34 17.23 -31.79
C TYR A 386 1.08 16.50 -33.11
N ILE A 387 2.15 16.02 -33.73
CA ILE A 387 2.10 15.28 -35.00
C ILE A 387 2.01 13.79 -34.69
N ASP A 388 1.04 13.08 -35.26
CA ASP A 388 0.87 11.63 -35.09
C ASP A 388 1.80 10.87 -36.04
N ALA A 389 2.45 9.82 -35.56
CA ALA A 389 3.24 8.93 -36.41
C ALA A 389 2.36 8.22 -37.47
N LYS A 390 1.06 8.03 -37.21
CA LYS A 390 0.10 7.44 -38.16
C LYS A 390 0.07 8.19 -39.50
N ASP A 391 0.24 9.51 -39.49
CA ASP A 391 0.18 10.36 -40.69
C ASP A 391 1.35 10.07 -41.68
N PHE A 392 2.30 9.21 -41.28
CA PHE A 392 3.46 8.77 -42.04
C PHE A 392 3.39 7.27 -42.41
N ALA A 393 2.19 6.69 -42.44
CA ALA A 393 1.92 5.42 -43.10
C ALA A 393 2.24 5.47 -44.60
N GLY A 394 2.52 4.32 -45.20
CA GLY A 394 2.76 4.19 -46.65
C GLY A 394 1.54 3.61 -47.38
N GLU A 395 1.68 3.42 -48.70
CA GLU A 395 0.64 2.80 -49.55
C GLU A 395 0.23 1.37 -49.11
N CYS A 396 1.06 0.71 -48.30
CA CYS A 396 0.72 -0.54 -47.62
C CYS A 396 0.25 -0.25 -46.18
N GLU A 397 -1.06 0.01 -46.02
CA GLU A 397 -1.65 0.17 -44.69
C GLU A 397 -1.56 -1.12 -43.85
N PRO A 398 -1.08 -1.08 -42.59
CA PRO A 398 -1.03 -2.22 -41.69
C PRO A 398 -2.41 -2.46 -41.03
N VAL A 399 -3.38 -2.91 -41.81
CA VAL A 399 -4.77 -3.13 -41.35
C VAL A 399 -4.88 -4.43 -40.53
N VAL A 400 -5.42 -4.32 -39.31
CA VAL A 400 -5.90 -5.48 -38.55
C VAL A 400 -7.33 -5.78 -39.02
N VAL A 401 -7.49 -6.77 -39.89
CA VAL A 401 -8.78 -7.07 -40.53
C VAL A 401 -9.76 -7.67 -39.52
N ILE A 402 -10.87 -6.96 -39.28
CA ILE A 402 -11.98 -7.39 -38.44
C ILE A 402 -13.26 -7.45 -39.28
N ALA A 403 -14.12 -8.43 -39.01
CA ALA A 403 -15.42 -8.54 -39.67
C ALA A 403 -16.34 -7.38 -39.21
N LYS A 404 -17.08 -6.67 -40.09
CA LYS A 404 -17.23 -6.86 -41.54
C LYS A 404 -17.41 -5.50 -42.23
N GLY A 405 -16.34 -4.96 -42.83
CA GLY A 405 -16.39 -3.77 -43.68
C GLY A 405 -15.55 -2.57 -43.22
N GLN A 406 -14.82 -2.68 -42.11
CA GLN A 406 -14.08 -1.56 -41.51
C GLN A 406 -12.60 -1.92 -41.30
N SER A 407 -11.70 -1.06 -41.79
CA SER A 407 -10.25 -1.22 -41.74
C SER A 407 -9.64 -0.29 -40.69
N VAL A 408 -9.23 -0.84 -39.55
CA VAL A 408 -8.55 -0.08 -38.48
C VAL A 408 -7.07 -0.48 -38.42
N GLN A 409 -6.20 0.53 -38.35
CA GLN A 409 -4.78 0.37 -38.03
C GLN A 409 -4.65 0.22 -36.50
N GLY A 410 -5.03 -0.96 -35.99
CA GLY A 410 -5.33 -1.16 -34.56
C GLY A 410 -4.11 -1.24 -33.64
N THR A 411 -4.33 -1.03 -32.34
CA THR A 411 -3.33 -1.32 -31.29
C THR A 411 -3.85 -2.19 -30.16
N CYS A 412 -5.06 -2.74 -30.23
CA CYS A 412 -5.52 -3.84 -29.36
C CYS A 412 -6.03 -5.05 -30.18
N LYS A 413 -6.18 -6.22 -29.54
CA LYS A 413 -6.71 -7.46 -30.14
C LYS A 413 -8.10 -7.28 -30.78
N TYR A 414 -8.87 -6.31 -30.29
CA TYR A 414 -10.22 -5.97 -30.75
C TYR A 414 -10.25 -4.83 -31.78
N GLY A 415 -9.09 -4.34 -32.22
CA GLY A 415 -8.96 -3.33 -33.28
C GLY A 415 -9.51 -1.95 -32.92
N THR A 416 -9.20 -1.46 -31.72
CA THR A 416 -9.10 -0.02 -31.44
C THR A 416 -7.62 0.38 -31.43
N ARG A 417 -7.31 1.64 -31.75
CA ARG A 417 -6.01 2.27 -31.46
C ARG A 417 -6.09 3.01 -30.13
N VAL A 418 -5.13 2.71 -29.26
CA VAL A 418 -4.95 3.24 -27.89
C VAL A 418 -3.48 3.52 -27.56
N ASP A 419 -2.54 2.99 -28.35
CA ASP A 419 -1.10 3.24 -28.27
C ASP A 419 -0.67 4.19 -29.39
N TYR A 420 0.17 5.16 -29.04
CA TYR A 420 0.55 6.25 -29.93
C TYR A 420 2.05 6.50 -29.89
N ILE A 421 2.56 7.05 -30.98
CA ILE A 421 3.87 7.70 -31.05
C ILE A 421 3.61 9.07 -31.69
N MET A 422 3.97 10.15 -31.01
CA MET A 422 3.70 11.52 -31.45
C MET A 422 4.93 12.40 -31.26
N ALA A 423 5.16 13.32 -32.18
CA ALA A 423 6.20 14.34 -32.04
C ALA A 423 5.57 15.64 -31.52
N SER A 424 6.21 16.30 -30.56
CA SER A 424 5.78 17.62 -30.09
C SER A 424 5.96 18.69 -31.18
N PRO A 425 5.31 19.85 -31.03
CA PRO A 425 5.66 21.04 -31.80
C PRO A 425 7.17 21.32 -31.76
N ASN A 426 7.70 21.86 -32.85
CA ASN A 426 9.11 22.23 -33.01
C ASN A 426 10.11 21.08 -32.76
N SER A 427 9.68 19.82 -32.87
CA SER A 427 10.57 18.66 -32.83
C SER A 427 11.63 18.74 -33.93
N GLY A 428 12.90 18.76 -33.53
CA GLY A 428 14.03 18.61 -34.45
C GLY A 428 14.11 17.24 -35.14
N TYR A 429 13.23 16.29 -34.77
CA TYR A 429 13.07 14.99 -35.41
C TYR A 429 11.71 14.90 -36.12
N LYS A 430 11.72 14.44 -37.38
CA LYS A 430 10.51 14.18 -38.17
C LYS A 430 10.39 12.68 -38.46
N PHE A 431 9.15 12.20 -38.55
CA PHE A 431 8.85 10.84 -38.99
C PHE A 431 9.21 10.65 -40.47
N VAL A 432 9.68 9.46 -40.83
CA VAL A 432 9.98 9.08 -42.21
C VAL A 432 8.68 8.61 -42.89
N PRO A 433 8.25 9.23 -44.01
CA PRO A 433 7.08 8.77 -44.76
C PRO A 433 7.19 7.29 -45.16
N GLY A 434 6.11 6.53 -45.00
CA GLY A 434 6.08 5.10 -45.28
C GLY A 434 6.66 4.19 -44.18
N SER A 435 7.14 4.74 -43.05
CA SER A 435 7.77 3.93 -41.99
C SER A 435 6.83 3.51 -40.84
N TYR A 436 5.67 4.16 -40.69
CA TYR A 436 4.70 3.80 -39.66
C TYR A 436 4.15 2.40 -39.90
N SER A 437 4.20 1.55 -38.87
CA SER A 437 3.75 0.16 -38.95
C SER A 437 3.22 -0.36 -37.61
N VAL A 438 2.06 -1.00 -37.67
CA VAL A 438 1.49 -1.82 -36.59
C VAL A 438 1.97 -3.26 -36.76
N LEU A 439 2.39 -3.89 -35.66
CA LEU A 439 2.92 -5.26 -35.65
C LEU A 439 2.24 -6.07 -34.54
N SER A 440 1.77 -7.27 -34.87
CA SER A 440 1.15 -8.17 -33.88
C SER A 440 2.13 -8.54 -32.77
N SER A 441 1.63 -8.52 -31.53
CA SER A 441 2.30 -9.12 -30.36
C SER A 441 2.55 -10.62 -30.50
N LYS A 442 1.92 -11.28 -31.49
CA LYS A 442 1.96 -12.75 -31.68
C LYS A 442 1.50 -13.52 -30.44
N GLY A 443 0.63 -12.91 -29.63
CA GLY A 443 0.05 -13.46 -28.41
C GLY A 443 0.75 -13.08 -27.10
N THR A 444 1.81 -12.27 -27.11
CA THR A 444 2.52 -11.84 -25.87
C THR A 444 1.86 -10.66 -25.15
N SER A 445 0.87 -10.02 -25.76
CA SER A 445 0.09 -8.91 -25.23
C SER A 445 -1.25 -8.82 -25.95
N ASP A 446 -2.27 -8.27 -25.31
CA ASP A 446 -3.54 -7.88 -25.92
C ASP A 446 -3.43 -6.56 -26.70
N HIS A 447 -2.36 -5.79 -26.49
CA HIS A 447 -1.95 -4.68 -27.34
C HIS A 447 -1.14 -5.15 -28.58
N HIS A 448 -1.13 -4.37 -29.65
CA HIS A 448 -0.18 -4.50 -30.78
C HIS A 448 0.94 -3.46 -30.64
N ILE A 449 2.07 -3.74 -31.27
CA ILE A 449 3.25 -2.89 -31.25
C ILE A 449 3.12 -1.81 -32.32
N VAL A 450 3.33 -0.55 -31.94
CA VAL A 450 3.41 0.59 -32.86
C VAL A 450 4.88 0.92 -33.11
N LYS A 451 5.29 1.13 -34.36
CA LYS A 451 6.69 1.36 -34.77
C LYS A 451 6.77 2.39 -35.89
N VAL A 452 7.77 3.26 -35.86
CA VAL A 452 8.04 4.28 -36.90
C VAL A 452 9.54 4.60 -36.94
N ASP A 453 10.05 5.12 -38.07
CA ASP A 453 11.43 5.60 -38.18
C ASP A 453 11.48 7.13 -38.13
N LEU A 454 12.52 7.68 -37.50
CA LEU A 454 12.77 9.12 -37.34
C LEU A 454 14.05 9.56 -38.05
N ILE A 455 14.05 10.78 -38.58
CA ILE A 455 15.25 11.50 -39.05
C ILE A 455 15.32 12.87 -38.40
N LYS A 456 16.56 13.37 -38.18
CA LYS A 456 16.78 14.72 -37.67
C LYS A 456 16.80 15.75 -38.80
N VAL A 457 16.22 16.91 -38.54
CA VAL A 457 16.32 18.10 -39.38
C VAL A 457 17.57 18.88 -38.96
N ASN A 458 18.37 19.32 -39.94
CA ASN A 458 19.50 20.20 -39.69
C ASN A 458 19.05 21.66 -39.84
N ASP A 459 18.91 22.37 -38.73
CA ASP A 459 18.64 23.80 -38.72
C ASP A 459 19.92 24.56 -39.09
N ASN A 460 20.05 24.94 -40.37
CA ASN A 460 21.04 25.88 -40.84
C ASN A 460 20.43 27.29 -40.86
N VAL A 461 20.79 28.13 -39.88
CA VAL A 461 21.18 29.56 -40.03
C VAL A 461 21.56 30.11 -38.64
N GLU A 462 22.71 30.76 -38.61
CA GLU A 462 23.25 31.87 -37.78
C GLU A 462 22.48 32.29 -36.48
N GLU A 463 23.15 32.69 -35.38
CA GLU A 463 24.44 33.38 -35.25
C GLU A 463 25.41 32.77 -34.20
N ASN A 464 26.65 33.26 -34.18
CA ASN A 464 27.64 33.05 -33.11
C ASN A 464 27.73 34.30 -32.20
N VAL A 465 28.15 34.13 -30.93
CA VAL A 465 29.43 34.66 -30.38
C VAL A 465 29.48 34.66 -28.85
N SER A 466 30.55 34.03 -28.31
CA SER A 466 31.03 34.13 -26.92
C SER A 466 30.16 33.47 -25.81
N ARG A 467 30.69 33.11 -24.63
CA ARG A 467 32.02 33.38 -24.02
C ARG A 467 32.46 32.17 -23.15
N LYS A 468 33.78 31.91 -23.09
CA LYS A 468 34.37 30.73 -22.41
C LYS A 468 34.05 30.65 -20.91
N ARG A 469 33.72 29.47 -20.39
CA ARG A 469 34.06 29.05 -19.01
C ARG A 469 34.68 27.65 -18.97
N ARG A 470 35.47 27.40 -17.92
CA ARG A 470 36.49 26.33 -17.86
C ARG A 470 35.88 24.96 -17.53
N GLN A 471 36.35 23.90 -18.17
CA GLN A 471 36.13 22.53 -17.70
C GLN A 471 36.92 22.26 -16.39
N PRO A 472 36.28 21.80 -15.30
CA PRO A 472 36.94 20.96 -14.31
C PRO A 472 36.94 19.49 -14.77
N LYS A 473 38.07 18.80 -14.65
CA LYS A 473 38.14 17.35 -14.91
C LYS A 473 37.43 16.58 -13.80
N GLN A 474 36.14 16.26 -13.95
CA GLN A 474 35.52 15.25 -13.11
C GLN A 474 36.08 13.86 -13.47
N LYS A 475 36.57 13.15 -12.46
CA LYS A 475 36.82 11.70 -12.58
C LYS A 475 35.47 11.01 -12.73
N VAL A 476 35.35 10.07 -13.67
CA VAL A 476 34.26 9.08 -13.62
C VAL A 476 34.51 8.19 -12.40
N VAL A 477 33.89 8.55 -11.28
CA VAL A 477 33.73 7.63 -10.16
C VAL A 477 32.71 6.58 -10.61
N LYS A 478 33.08 5.30 -10.54
CA LYS A 478 32.09 4.22 -10.68
C LYS A 478 31.26 4.21 -9.42
N ILE A 479 30.19 5.00 -9.39
CA ILE A 479 29.30 5.14 -8.24
C ILE A 479 28.52 3.84 -8.08
N THR A 480 29.01 2.96 -7.20
CA THR A 480 28.24 1.87 -6.59
C THR A 480 27.58 2.36 -5.31
N ASN A 481 26.97 3.54 -5.37
CA ASN A 481 25.97 3.94 -4.39
C ASN A 481 24.63 3.55 -5.01
N THR A 482 23.86 2.76 -4.28
CA THR A 482 22.42 2.67 -4.48
C THR A 482 21.82 4.08 -4.45
N SER A 483 20.70 4.27 -5.15
CA SER A 483 19.75 5.30 -4.73
C SER A 483 19.48 5.13 -3.23
N PRO A 484 19.26 6.21 -2.45
CA PRO A 484 18.62 6.07 -1.15
C PRO A 484 17.31 5.33 -1.37
N SER A 485 17.02 4.30 -0.58
CA SER A 485 15.70 3.68 -0.63
C SER A 485 14.64 4.73 -0.30
N THR A 486 13.39 4.51 -0.70
CA THR A 486 12.28 5.40 -0.33
C THR A 486 12.22 5.61 1.20
N TYR A 487 12.61 4.60 1.96
CA TYR A 487 12.76 4.63 3.43
C TYR A 487 13.90 5.54 3.90
N ASP A 488 15.07 5.51 3.25
CA ASP A 488 16.18 6.42 3.56
C ASP A 488 15.80 7.88 3.26
N SER A 489 15.03 8.12 2.18
CA SER A 489 14.55 9.46 1.83
C SER A 489 13.53 9.98 2.85
N LEU A 490 12.63 9.12 3.36
CA LEU A 490 11.66 9.48 4.40
C LEU A 490 12.34 9.75 5.76
N LEU A 491 13.29 8.89 6.16
CA LEU A 491 14.09 9.12 7.36
C LEU A 491 14.91 10.41 7.24
N LYS A 492 15.45 10.70 6.05
CA LYS A 492 16.13 11.97 5.77
C LYS A 492 15.18 13.17 5.86
N GLN A 493 13.95 13.07 5.36
CA GLN A 493 12.96 14.15 5.45
C GLN A 493 12.61 14.48 6.92
N ILE A 494 12.50 13.48 7.79
CA ILE A 494 12.27 13.64 9.23
C ILE A 494 13.51 14.24 9.92
N GLU A 495 14.69 13.77 9.54
CA GLU A 495 15.99 14.27 10.01
C GLU A 495 16.31 15.69 9.50
N GLU A 496 15.69 16.14 8.41
CA GLU A 496 15.77 17.53 7.91
C GLU A 496 14.69 18.42 8.55
N SER A 497 13.46 17.92 8.77
CA SER A 497 12.39 18.70 9.39
C SER A 497 12.64 18.99 10.88
N THR A 498 13.30 18.08 11.60
CA THR A 498 13.64 18.26 13.02
C THR A 498 14.83 19.20 13.25
N LYS A 499 15.62 19.57 12.23
CA LYS A 499 16.77 20.49 12.38
C LYS A 499 16.43 21.98 12.46
N ASP A 500 15.23 22.34 12.04
CA ASP A 500 14.69 23.69 12.15
C ASP A 500 13.18 23.60 12.39
N ALA A 501 12.84 22.90 13.47
CA ALA A 501 11.48 22.52 13.80
C ALA A 501 10.56 23.74 13.92
N ALA A 502 11.08 24.85 14.44
CA ALA A 502 10.35 26.10 14.58
C ALA A 502 10.03 26.80 13.26
N ARG A 503 10.92 26.78 12.25
CA ARG A 503 10.57 27.28 10.91
C ARG A 503 9.52 26.38 10.27
N TYR A 504 9.67 25.05 10.35
CA TYR A 504 8.67 24.12 9.80
C TYR A 504 7.31 24.24 10.49
N GLN A 505 7.26 24.57 11.78
CA GLN A 505 6.02 24.91 12.48
C GLN A 505 5.38 26.21 11.98
N ALA A 506 6.17 27.27 11.76
CA ALA A 506 5.67 28.52 11.18
C ALA A 506 5.16 28.33 9.74
N GLU A 507 5.90 27.60 8.90
CA GLU A 507 5.50 27.21 7.54
C GLU A 507 4.23 26.34 7.55
N THR A 508 4.10 25.44 8.52
CA THR A 508 2.90 24.59 8.71
C THR A 508 1.68 25.41 9.09
N LEU A 509 1.80 26.33 10.06
CA LEU A 509 0.70 27.23 10.42
C LEU A 509 0.32 28.15 9.24
N GLN A 510 1.31 28.73 8.57
CA GLN A 510 1.07 29.57 7.39
C GLN A 510 0.32 28.80 6.29
N SER A 511 0.73 27.55 6.02
CA SER A 511 0.07 26.67 5.04
C SER A 511 -1.38 26.33 5.44
N ILE A 512 -1.63 26.01 6.72
CA ILE A 512 -2.98 25.75 7.23
C ILE A 512 -3.85 27.01 7.10
N LEU A 513 -3.36 28.17 7.54
CA LEU A 513 -4.12 29.42 7.50
C LEU A 513 -4.37 29.90 6.07
N GLN A 514 -3.39 29.81 5.17
CA GLN A 514 -3.57 30.16 3.75
C GLN A 514 -4.64 29.29 3.06
N HIS A 515 -4.67 27.99 3.35
CA HIS A 515 -5.65 27.06 2.78
C HIS A 515 -7.05 27.23 3.41
N GLN A 516 -7.12 27.48 4.72
CA GLN A 516 -8.36 27.43 5.50
C GLN A 516 -8.97 28.80 5.88
N ARG A 517 -8.35 29.96 5.56
CA ARG A 517 -8.81 31.30 6.02
C ARG A 517 -10.31 31.58 5.78
N GLY A 518 -10.88 30.99 4.73
CA GLY A 518 -12.29 31.16 4.34
C GLY A 518 -13.32 30.30 5.08
N VAL A 519 -12.93 29.43 6.02
CA VAL A 519 -13.91 28.58 6.75
C VAL A 519 -14.68 29.36 7.81
N ARG A 520 -15.96 29.01 8.00
CA ARG A 520 -16.88 29.71 8.92
C ARG A 520 -16.40 29.75 10.38
N TYR A 521 -15.59 28.78 10.82
CA TYR A 521 -14.94 28.82 12.13
C TYR A 521 -13.92 29.96 12.22
N LEU A 522 -12.88 29.94 11.37
CA LEU A 522 -11.81 30.96 11.38
C LEU A 522 -12.32 32.36 11.07
N GLN A 523 -13.29 32.51 10.17
CA GLN A 523 -13.88 33.83 9.84
C GLN A 523 -14.47 34.56 11.06
N ARG A 524 -14.98 33.85 12.08
CA ARG A 524 -15.50 34.47 13.31
C ARG A 524 -14.41 35.13 14.17
N HIS A 525 -13.17 34.69 14.01
CA HIS A 525 -12.03 35.07 14.84
C HIS A 525 -11.04 35.99 14.10
N LEU A 526 -10.95 35.86 12.77
CA LEU A 526 -9.99 36.58 11.92
C LEU A 526 -10.62 37.74 11.11
N SER A 527 -11.89 38.09 11.38
CA SER A 527 -12.64 39.13 10.66
C SER A 527 -12.12 40.55 10.86
N GLY A 528 -11.42 40.83 11.98
CA GLY A 528 -10.85 42.13 12.30
C GLY A 528 -9.40 42.36 11.81
N ILE A 529 -8.97 41.64 10.77
CA ILE A 529 -7.64 41.82 10.17
C ILE A 529 -7.82 42.49 8.80
N ASP A 530 -7.53 43.80 8.75
CA ASP A 530 -7.89 44.71 7.65
C ASP A 530 -7.31 44.35 6.27
N ASP A 531 -6.26 43.53 6.21
CA ASP A 531 -5.75 42.95 4.96
C ASP A 531 -6.03 41.44 4.88
N HIS A 532 -6.96 41.07 4.00
CA HIS A 532 -7.33 39.69 3.69
C HIS A 532 -6.22 38.90 2.97
N ASN A 533 -5.21 39.56 2.41
CA ASN A 533 -4.06 38.95 1.73
C ASN A 533 -2.79 38.92 2.60
N ALA A 534 -2.70 39.74 3.65
CA ALA A 534 -1.56 39.74 4.57
C ALA A 534 -1.38 38.35 5.24
N PRO A 535 -0.14 37.82 5.34
CA PRO A 535 0.15 36.63 6.13
C PRO A 535 -0.18 36.87 7.60
N ILE A 536 -0.90 35.93 8.21
CA ILE A 536 -1.16 35.93 9.66
C ILE A 536 -0.03 35.17 10.34
N ASP A 537 0.68 35.84 11.24
CA ASP A 537 1.76 35.25 12.05
C ASP A 537 1.23 34.46 13.25
N ALA A 538 2.11 33.71 13.91
CA ALA A 538 1.78 32.84 15.04
C ALA A 538 1.41 33.57 16.35
N GLU A 539 1.74 34.85 16.52
CA GLU A 539 1.29 35.65 17.65
C GLU A 539 -0.10 36.23 17.38
N SER A 540 -0.32 36.83 16.21
CA SER A 540 -1.63 37.29 15.76
C SER A 540 -2.67 36.17 15.75
N PHE A 541 -2.31 34.98 15.26
CA PHE A 541 -3.17 33.79 15.30
C PHE A 541 -3.56 33.41 16.74
N ARG A 542 -2.60 33.30 17.66
CA ARG A 542 -2.85 32.95 19.07
C ARG A 542 -3.63 34.02 19.83
N ARG A 543 -3.56 35.28 19.40
CA ARG A 543 -4.30 36.42 19.99
C ARG A 543 -5.75 36.49 19.50
N SER A 544 -6.01 36.13 18.24
CA SER A 544 -7.35 36.20 17.62
C SER A 544 -8.18 34.93 17.78
N VAL A 545 -7.55 33.75 17.70
CA VAL A 545 -8.25 32.45 17.79
C VAL A 545 -8.11 31.92 19.23
N PRO A 546 -9.20 31.56 19.92
CA PRO A 546 -9.15 31.02 21.27
C PRO A 546 -8.59 29.59 21.29
N LEU A 547 -8.19 29.10 22.46
CA LEU A 547 -8.07 27.66 22.70
C LEU A 547 -9.45 27.00 22.52
N SER A 548 -9.47 25.77 21.99
CA SER A 548 -10.71 25.04 21.74
C SER A 548 -10.67 23.61 22.30
N SER A 549 -11.86 23.08 22.59
CA SER A 549 -12.12 21.70 23.00
C SER A 549 -12.94 20.97 21.93
N TYR A 550 -13.40 19.74 22.19
CA TYR A 550 -14.33 19.06 21.28
C TYR A 550 -15.73 19.68 21.31
N ASP A 551 -16.13 20.23 22.45
CA ASP A 551 -17.51 20.68 22.66
C ASP A 551 -17.77 21.99 21.88
N ASP A 552 -16.74 22.82 21.69
CA ASP A 552 -16.73 24.00 20.78
C ASP A 552 -16.95 23.64 19.30
N TYR A 553 -16.69 22.39 18.91
CA TYR A 553 -16.95 21.86 17.57
C TYR A 553 -18.23 21.02 17.47
N ALA A 554 -18.87 20.68 18.59
CA ALA A 554 -19.96 19.72 18.63
C ALA A 554 -21.12 20.11 17.70
N ASP A 555 -21.55 21.38 17.70
CA ASP A 555 -22.62 21.86 16.83
C ASP A 555 -22.26 21.81 15.34
N TYR A 556 -21.01 22.12 14.99
CA TYR A 556 -20.53 22.04 13.61
C TYR A 556 -20.44 20.59 13.13
N ILE A 557 -19.92 19.70 13.99
CA ILE A 557 -19.84 18.25 13.76
C ILE A 557 -21.26 17.66 13.62
N ASN A 558 -22.21 18.08 14.46
CA ASN A 558 -23.61 17.70 14.38
C ASN A 558 -24.27 18.20 13.09
N GLN A 559 -24.00 19.42 12.63
CA GLN A 559 -24.48 19.92 11.33
C GLN A 559 -23.94 19.08 10.16
N LEU A 560 -22.63 18.78 10.16
CA LEU A 560 -22.01 17.94 9.14
C LEU A 560 -22.54 16.50 9.15
N ALA A 561 -22.80 15.92 10.32
CA ALA A 561 -23.29 14.56 10.47
C ALA A 561 -24.78 14.41 10.14
N ASN A 562 -25.63 15.37 10.53
CA ASN A 562 -27.06 15.35 10.23
C ASN A 562 -27.36 15.76 8.77
N GLY A 563 -26.52 16.61 8.18
CA GLY A 563 -26.75 17.24 6.89
C GLY A 563 -27.36 18.63 7.05
N VAL A 564 -27.04 19.54 6.14
CA VAL A 564 -27.50 20.92 6.18
C VAL A 564 -28.70 21.09 5.23
N SER A 565 -29.80 21.65 5.74
CA SER A 565 -30.99 21.98 4.93
C SER A 565 -30.61 22.90 3.77
N THR A 566 -30.99 22.53 2.55
CA THR A 566 -30.44 23.07 1.29
C THR A 566 -30.95 24.45 0.87
N GLU A 567 -31.57 25.21 1.78
CA GLU A 567 -32.25 26.48 1.47
C GLU A 567 -31.33 27.71 1.53
N ASN A 568 -30.13 27.60 2.14
CA ASN A 568 -29.15 28.68 2.19
C ASN A 568 -27.79 28.24 1.62
N HIS A 569 -27.30 28.94 0.59
CA HIS A 569 -26.04 28.63 -0.10
C HIS A 569 -24.74 28.97 0.69
N ASP A 570 -24.89 29.54 1.89
CA ASP A 570 -23.85 30.14 2.74
C ASP A 570 -23.22 29.16 3.76
N HIS A 571 -23.32 27.85 3.52
CA HIS A 571 -22.99 26.82 4.53
C HIS A 571 -21.92 25.81 4.07
N ARG A 572 -21.25 26.07 2.95
CA ARG A 572 -20.41 25.07 2.26
C ARG A 572 -19.09 24.70 2.96
N HIS A 573 -18.52 25.56 3.80
CA HIS A 573 -17.21 25.33 4.43
C HIS A 573 -17.23 25.70 5.92
N LEU A 574 -17.76 24.81 6.76
CA LEU A 574 -17.90 25.05 8.20
C LEU A 574 -16.56 25.03 8.94
N LEU A 575 -15.79 23.94 8.79
CA LEU A 575 -14.52 23.69 9.50
C LEU A 575 -13.31 23.56 8.56
N SER A 576 -13.53 23.07 7.34
CA SER A 576 -12.51 22.88 6.31
C SER A 576 -13.04 23.33 4.94
N VAL A 577 -12.16 23.79 4.06
CA VAL A 577 -12.45 23.95 2.62
C VAL A 577 -12.44 22.61 1.88
N ASP A 578 -11.69 21.63 2.38
CA ASP A 578 -11.54 20.30 1.79
C ASP A 578 -12.83 19.45 1.98
N PRO A 579 -13.18 18.55 1.05
CA PRO A 579 -14.41 17.73 1.15
C PRO A 579 -14.40 16.78 2.35
N LEU A 580 -15.54 16.64 3.03
CA LEU A 580 -15.75 15.63 4.08
C LEU A 580 -15.92 14.24 3.44
N VAL A 581 -15.23 13.22 3.95
CA VAL A 581 -15.27 11.84 3.42
C VAL A 581 -15.99 10.90 4.38
N CYS A 582 -15.69 11.00 5.67
CA CYS A 582 -16.20 10.16 6.74
C CYS A 582 -15.94 10.80 8.09
N PHE A 583 -16.39 10.16 9.16
CA PHE A 583 -16.01 10.50 10.52
C PHE A 583 -15.25 9.34 11.18
N PHE A 584 -14.31 9.69 12.06
CA PHE A 584 -13.64 8.74 12.94
C PHE A 584 -14.21 8.80 14.35
N TYR A 585 -14.51 7.66 14.93
CA TYR A 585 -14.64 7.54 16.37
C TYR A 585 -13.26 7.75 17.02
N SER A 586 -13.20 8.54 18.10
CA SER A 586 -11.98 8.73 18.89
C SER A 586 -12.15 8.18 20.31
N SER A 587 -11.11 7.50 20.82
CA SER A 587 -11.11 6.73 22.08
C SER A 587 -11.10 7.58 23.36
N GLY A 588 -11.77 8.73 23.36
CA GLY A 588 -11.85 9.67 24.50
C GLY A 588 -12.89 9.25 25.55
N THR A 589 -12.76 8.04 26.09
CA THR A 589 -13.75 7.34 26.94
C THR A 589 -13.96 7.98 28.31
N SER A 590 -14.75 9.06 28.33
CA SER A 590 -15.34 9.67 29.55
C SER A 590 -16.87 9.79 29.47
N SER A 591 -17.43 9.52 28.30
CA SER A 591 -18.86 9.37 27.98
C SER A 591 -19.09 7.99 27.36
N MET A 592 -20.28 7.40 27.52
CA MET A 592 -20.64 6.12 26.85
C MET A 592 -20.62 6.21 25.32
N LYS A 593 -20.70 7.43 24.77
CA LYS A 593 -20.59 7.72 23.33
C LYS A 593 -19.19 8.26 23.00
N PRO A 594 -18.49 7.73 21.98
CA PRO A 594 -17.21 8.26 21.51
C PRO A 594 -17.34 9.63 20.82
N LYS A 595 -16.25 10.41 20.81
CA LYS A 595 -16.14 11.65 20.02
C LYS A 595 -16.22 11.33 18.52
N LEU A 596 -16.88 12.18 17.75
CA LEU A 596 -17.07 12.06 16.30
C LEU A 596 -16.16 13.05 15.55
N ILE A 597 -14.99 12.59 15.10
CA ILE A 597 -13.94 13.40 14.48
C ILE A 597 -14.13 13.48 12.95
N PRO A 598 -14.32 14.66 12.33
CA PRO A 598 -14.50 14.76 10.88
C PRO A 598 -13.20 14.51 10.11
N TYR A 599 -13.24 13.63 9.10
CA TYR A 599 -12.12 13.38 8.20
C TYR A 599 -12.37 14.05 6.85
N PHE A 600 -11.66 15.16 6.61
CA PHE A 600 -11.64 15.86 5.33
C PHE A 600 -10.50 15.39 4.43
N ASP A 601 -10.71 15.44 3.10
CA ASP A 601 -9.76 14.94 2.09
C ASP A 601 -8.59 15.89 1.78
N SER A 602 -8.01 16.46 2.82
CA SER A 602 -6.90 17.40 2.71
C SER A 602 -5.62 16.74 2.20
N SER A 603 -5.10 17.21 1.07
CA SER A 603 -3.84 16.74 0.46
C SER A 603 -2.64 16.95 1.37
N LEU A 604 -2.58 18.12 2.04
CA LEU A 604 -1.57 18.44 3.05
C LEU A 604 -1.62 17.45 4.22
N SER A 605 -2.82 17.14 4.72
CA SER A 605 -3.00 16.16 5.80
C SER A 605 -2.65 14.73 5.36
N LYS A 606 -2.93 14.35 4.10
CA LYS A 606 -2.46 13.09 3.50
C LYS A 606 -0.94 13.01 3.49
N ALA A 607 -0.24 14.06 3.03
CA ALA A 607 1.23 14.10 2.97
C ALA A 607 1.88 14.04 4.37
N ALA A 608 1.35 14.79 5.33
CA ALA A 608 1.73 14.74 6.74
C ALA A 608 1.55 13.33 7.33
N SER A 609 0.36 12.74 7.15
CA SER A 609 0.04 11.39 7.62
C SER A 609 0.92 10.32 6.98
N HIS A 610 1.22 10.45 5.69
CA HIS A 610 2.12 9.56 4.94
C HIS A 610 3.54 9.62 5.52
N THR A 611 4.09 10.81 5.73
CA THR A 611 5.43 11.00 6.31
C THR A 611 5.53 10.35 7.69
N ALA A 612 4.51 10.51 8.55
CA ALA A 612 4.47 9.87 9.87
C ALA A 612 4.43 8.33 9.80
N HIS A 613 3.48 7.77 9.04
CA HIS A 613 3.26 6.32 8.98
C HIS A 613 4.37 5.58 8.23
N GLN A 614 4.84 6.11 7.10
CA GLN A 614 5.94 5.50 6.35
C GLN A 614 7.30 5.77 7.00
N GLY A 615 7.46 6.88 7.74
CA GLY A 615 8.61 7.13 8.62
C GLY A 615 8.74 6.08 9.71
N SER A 616 7.66 5.81 10.46
CA SER A 616 7.60 4.70 11.43
C SER A 616 7.89 3.34 10.77
N GLY A 617 7.32 3.10 9.58
CA GLY A 617 7.62 1.92 8.77
C GLY A 617 9.10 1.79 8.37
N ALA A 618 9.78 2.91 8.09
CA ALA A 618 11.21 2.96 7.78
C ALA A 618 12.08 2.69 9.03
N VAL A 619 11.72 3.24 10.19
CA VAL A 619 12.39 2.93 11.48
C VAL A 619 12.27 1.43 11.78
N LEU A 620 11.08 0.84 11.63
CA LEU A 620 10.87 -0.59 11.84
C LEU A 620 11.74 -1.44 10.89
N ARG A 621 11.76 -1.12 9.59
CA ARG A 621 12.58 -1.81 8.58
C ARG A 621 14.09 -1.69 8.84
N LYS A 622 14.55 -0.56 9.39
CA LYS A 622 15.96 -0.33 9.78
C LYS A 622 16.42 -1.30 10.88
N PHE A 623 15.54 -1.64 11.83
CA PHE A 623 15.84 -2.60 12.90
C PHE A 623 15.50 -4.05 12.55
N PHE A 624 14.47 -4.25 11.71
CA PHE A 624 13.94 -5.56 11.31
C PHE A 624 13.63 -5.56 9.79
N PRO A 625 14.65 -5.73 8.92
CA PRO A 625 14.44 -5.80 7.47
C PRO A 625 13.47 -6.92 7.09
N PRO A 626 12.69 -6.81 5.99
CA PRO A 626 11.82 -7.87 5.51
C PRO A 626 12.55 -9.20 5.27
N ARG A 627 11.85 -10.33 5.40
CA ARG A 627 12.33 -11.66 5.02
C ARG A 627 11.36 -12.25 3.98
N PRO A 628 11.80 -12.55 2.74
CA PRO A 628 10.89 -13.09 1.72
C PRO A 628 10.22 -14.42 2.13
N GLU A 629 10.96 -15.29 2.82
CA GLU A 629 10.52 -16.64 3.21
C GLU A 629 9.71 -16.67 4.52
N VAL A 630 9.73 -15.59 5.31
CA VAL A 630 8.90 -15.43 6.52
C VAL A 630 8.21 -14.08 6.43
N ASN A 631 7.05 -14.07 5.77
CA ASN A 631 6.39 -12.85 5.30
C ASN A 631 4.99 -12.61 5.92
N LYS A 632 4.51 -13.51 6.79
CA LYS A 632 3.20 -13.35 7.46
C LYS A 632 3.34 -12.57 8.77
N ARG A 633 2.30 -11.82 9.10
CA ARG A 633 2.15 -11.07 10.35
C ARG A 633 0.84 -11.48 11.02
N LEU A 634 0.93 -11.91 12.28
CA LEU A 634 -0.26 -12.18 13.09
C LEU A 634 -0.74 -10.85 13.67
N ALA A 635 -1.76 -10.26 13.04
CA ALA A 635 -2.26 -8.94 13.40
C ALA A 635 -3.71 -9.03 13.90
N PHE A 636 -3.92 -8.71 15.17
CA PHE A 636 -5.24 -8.64 15.80
C PHE A 636 -5.86 -7.28 15.47
N LEU A 637 -6.72 -7.26 14.46
CA LEU A 637 -7.27 -6.05 13.85
C LEU A 637 -8.78 -6.20 13.65
N TYR A 638 -9.53 -5.32 14.30
CA TYR A 638 -11.00 -5.31 14.27
C TYR A 638 -11.47 -4.04 13.52
N ALA A 639 -12.11 -4.25 12.37
CA ALA A 639 -12.58 -3.22 11.44
C ALA A 639 -14.11 -3.27 11.23
N ASP A 640 -14.79 -3.73 12.27
CA ASP A 640 -16.23 -3.81 12.48
C ASP A 640 -16.85 -2.43 12.80
N GLY A 641 -18.10 -2.42 13.27
CA GLY A 641 -18.74 -1.24 13.88
C GLY A 641 -19.00 -0.06 12.95
N ILE A 642 -18.98 -0.26 11.62
CA ILE A 642 -19.13 0.84 10.66
C ILE A 642 -20.60 1.27 10.56
N THR A 643 -20.90 2.44 11.12
CA THR A 643 -22.22 3.08 11.04
C THR A 643 -22.24 4.16 9.95
N THR A 644 -23.39 4.80 9.75
CA THR A 644 -23.57 5.88 8.78
C THR A 644 -24.34 7.02 9.45
N THR A 645 -23.91 8.27 9.26
CA THR A 645 -24.64 9.45 9.75
C THR A 645 -25.89 9.72 8.91
N LYS A 646 -26.81 10.58 9.36
CA LYS A 646 -28.04 10.90 8.58
C LYS A 646 -27.74 11.52 7.22
N ALA A 647 -26.62 12.23 7.09
CA ALA A 647 -26.10 12.77 5.83
C ALA A 647 -25.46 11.72 4.89
N GLY A 648 -25.38 10.44 5.28
CA GLY A 648 -24.81 9.37 4.46
C GLY A 648 -23.30 9.16 4.61
N PHE A 649 -22.60 9.91 5.48
CA PHE A 649 -21.18 9.71 5.73
C PHE A 649 -20.94 8.47 6.60
N LYS A 650 -19.97 7.63 6.24
CA LYS A 650 -19.55 6.51 7.10
C LYS A 650 -18.92 7.01 8.40
N VAL A 651 -19.08 6.25 9.48
CA VAL A 651 -18.36 6.42 10.75
C VAL A 651 -17.65 5.12 11.10
N MET A 652 -16.38 5.21 11.50
CA MET A 652 -15.55 4.03 11.80
C MET A 652 -14.36 4.38 12.72
N ALA A 653 -13.57 3.40 13.14
CA ALA A 653 -12.28 3.67 13.75
C ALA A 653 -11.28 4.25 12.73
N ALA A 654 -10.43 5.20 13.12
CA ALA A 654 -9.35 5.71 12.28
C ALA A 654 -8.41 4.59 11.77
N SER A 655 -8.19 3.56 12.59
CA SER A 655 -7.44 2.33 12.26
C SER A 655 -8.15 1.43 11.23
N SER A 656 -9.47 1.53 11.11
CA SER A 656 -10.30 0.76 10.17
C SER A 656 -10.36 1.42 8.79
N PHE A 657 -10.18 2.74 8.69
CA PHE A 657 -10.29 3.50 7.44
C PHE A 657 -9.37 3.00 6.31
N PRO A 658 -8.07 2.71 6.54
CA PRO A 658 -7.23 2.12 5.50
C PRO A 658 -7.80 0.81 4.95
N LEU A 659 -8.38 -0.04 5.80
CA LEU A 659 -8.85 -1.39 5.47
C LEU A 659 -10.13 -1.42 4.60
N GLN A 660 -10.80 -0.28 4.43
CA GLN A 660 -12.07 -0.17 3.70
C GLN A 660 -11.94 -0.04 2.17
N GLY A 661 -10.77 0.31 1.66
CA GLY A 661 -10.54 0.46 0.21
C GLY A 661 -10.37 -0.87 -0.54
N SER A 662 -10.72 -0.90 -1.82
CA SER A 662 -10.45 -2.02 -2.74
C SER A 662 -9.09 -1.89 -3.46
N SER A 663 -8.10 -1.21 -2.84
CA SER A 663 -6.83 -0.85 -3.46
C SER A 663 -5.80 -1.98 -3.46
N ASN A 664 -4.83 -1.93 -4.37
CA ASN A 664 -3.70 -2.87 -4.41
C ASN A 664 -2.86 -2.84 -3.12
N VAL A 665 -2.77 -1.68 -2.45
CA VAL A 665 -2.12 -1.54 -1.13
C VAL A 665 -2.82 -2.41 -0.08
N ASN A 666 -4.15 -2.44 -0.08
CA ASN A 666 -4.92 -3.27 0.85
C ASN A 666 -4.80 -4.75 0.52
N ARG A 667 -4.77 -5.12 -0.77
CA ARG A 667 -4.50 -6.50 -1.19
C ARG A 667 -3.13 -6.97 -0.70
N SER A 668 -2.08 -6.16 -0.86
CA SER A 668 -0.74 -6.46 -0.35
C SER A 668 -0.72 -6.57 1.19
N LEU A 669 -1.41 -5.65 1.88
CA LEU A 669 -1.59 -5.70 3.33
C LEU A 669 -2.22 -7.04 3.77
N PHE A 670 -3.42 -7.40 3.27
CA PHE A 670 -4.09 -8.66 3.64
C PHE A 670 -3.26 -9.90 3.25
N MET A 671 -2.58 -9.90 2.10
CA MET A 671 -1.68 -11.01 1.72
C MET A 671 -0.53 -11.21 2.72
N SER A 672 -0.05 -10.14 3.36
CA SER A 672 0.98 -10.20 4.42
C SER A 672 0.44 -10.54 5.82
N LEU A 673 -0.88 -10.72 6.00
CA LEU A 673 -1.47 -11.13 7.27
C LEU A 673 -1.70 -12.65 7.32
N THR A 674 -1.72 -13.22 8.52
CA THR A 674 -2.14 -14.63 8.74
C THR A 674 -3.62 -14.83 8.48
N SER A 675 -4.44 -13.85 8.87
CA SER A 675 -5.90 -13.91 8.80
C SER A 675 -6.45 -13.27 7.52
N PRO A 676 -7.56 -13.82 6.97
CA PRO A 676 -8.24 -13.24 5.82
C PRO A 676 -8.98 -11.94 6.20
N LYS A 677 -9.44 -11.18 5.21
CA LYS A 677 -10.12 -9.90 5.42
C LYS A 677 -11.43 -10.09 6.21
N GLU A 678 -12.09 -11.20 5.99
CA GLU A 678 -13.40 -11.58 6.50
C GLU A 678 -13.36 -11.79 8.03
N VAL A 679 -12.23 -12.24 8.57
CA VAL A 679 -11.95 -12.23 10.02
C VAL A 679 -11.75 -10.79 10.53
N ILE A 680 -11.13 -9.90 9.76
CA ILE A 680 -10.86 -8.52 10.17
C ILE A 680 -12.11 -7.63 10.15
N ILE A 681 -13.07 -7.89 9.26
CA ILE A 681 -14.35 -7.16 9.14
C ILE A 681 -15.56 -7.88 9.75
N GLY A 682 -15.33 -9.03 10.41
CA GLY A 682 -16.38 -9.90 10.93
C GLY A 682 -17.20 -9.30 12.08
N SER A 683 -18.30 -9.96 12.41
CA SER A 683 -19.38 -9.37 13.23
C SER A 683 -19.30 -9.62 14.75
N ASN A 684 -18.39 -10.47 15.23
CA ASN A 684 -18.24 -10.81 16.65
C ASN A 684 -16.75 -10.85 17.04
N VAL A 685 -16.35 -9.99 17.97
CA VAL A 685 -14.94 -9.78 18.37
C VAL A 685 -14.29 -11.03 18.97
N GLU A 686 -15.03 -11.84 19.72
CA GLU A 686 -14.54 -13.09 20.33
C GLU A 686 -14.24 -14.12 19.23
N HIS A 687 -15.17 -14.29 18.27
CA HIS A 687 -14.98 -15.15 17.10
C HIS A 687 -13.82 -14.65 16.21
N GLN A 688 -13.71 -13.33 15.99
CA GLN A 688 -12.60 -12.74 15.26
C GLN A 688 -11.25 -13.03 15.95
N MET A 689 -11.19 -12.91 17.27
CA MET A 689 -10.00 -13.17 18.07
C MET A 689 -9.59 -14.65 18.02
N TYR A 690 -10.55 -15.57 18.15
CA TYR A 690 -10.33 -17.00 17.99
C TYR A 690 -9.82 -17.35 16.58
N CYS A 691 -10.47 -16.83 15.54
CA CYS A 691 -10.05 -17.02 14.14
C CYS A 691 -8.68 -16.39 13.84
N HIS A 692 -8.33 -15.26 14.47
CA HIS A 692 -6.98 -14.70 14.39
C HIS A 692 -5.92 -15.67 14.92
N ILE A 693 -6.16 -16.26 16.09
CA ILE A 693 -5.28 -17.25 16.71
C ILE A 693 -5.18 -18.50 15.82
N LEU A 694 -6.32 -19.04 15.37
CA LEU A 694 -6.40 -20.25 14.54
C LEU A 694 -5.64 -20.09 13.21
N CYS A 695 -5.87 -18.99 12.47
CA CYS A 695 -5.09 -18.66 11.27
C CYS A 695 -3.60 -18.43 11.58
N GLY A 696 -3.28 -17.85 12.74
CA GLY A 696 -1.92 -17.62 13.20
C GLY A 696 -1.16 -18.92 13.48
N LEU A 697 -1.79 -19.86 14.20
CA LEU A 697 -1.25 -21.19 14.48
C LEU A 697 -1.11 -22.03 13.20
N ARG A 698 -2.10 -21.97 12.30
CA ARG A 698 -2.05 -22.66 10.99
C ARG A 698 -0.86 -22.25 10.12
N ASN A 699 -0.43 -20.99 10.25
CA ASN A 699 0.70 -20.38 9.55
C ASN A 699 1.96 -20.25 10.44
N SER A 700 2.07 -21.04 11.52
CA SER A 700 3.06 -20.91 12.61
C SER A 700 4.47 -20.53 12.17
N ASP A 701 5.01 -21.26 11.19
CA ASP A 701 6.41 -21.16 10.77
C ASP A 701 6.65 -19.97 9.81
N SER A 702 5.58 -19.38 9.26
CA SER A 702 5.61 -18.24 8.34
C SER A 702 5.50 -16.88 9.04
N VAL A 703 5.25 -16.84 10.35
CA VAL A 703 5.03 -15.60 11.13
C VAL A 703 6.34 -14.90 11.48
N ASP A 704 6.51 -13.69 10.98
CA ASP A 704 7.66 -12.81 11.26
C ASP A 704 7.46 -11.95 12.51
N SER A 705 6.21 -11.58 12.80
CA SER A 705 5.86 -10.66 13.89
C SER A 705 4.41 -10.77 14.32
N ILE A 706 4.13 -10.41 15.57
CA ILE A 706 2.77 -10.29 16.13
C ILE A 706 2.46 -8.80 16.38
N HIS A 707 1.22 -8.37 16.10
CA HIS A 707 0.82 -6.96 16.19
C HIS A 707 -0.61 -6.78 16.71
N ALA A 708 -0.82 -5.74 17.52
CA ALA A 708 -2.12 -5.15 17.79
C ALA A 708 -1.95 -3.63 18.02
N PRO A 709 -3.02 -2.82 17.94
CA PRO A 709 -2.92 -1.39 18.25
C PRO A 709 -2.45 -1.12 19.69
N TYR A 710 -2.96 -1.90 20.65
CA TYR A 710 -2.76 -1.72 22.09
C TYR A 710 -2.41 -3.04 22.77
N ALA A 711 -1.58 -2.99 23.83
CA ALA A 711 -1.15 -4.18 24.57
C ALA A 711 -2.33 -5.03 25.10
N LEU A 712 -3.43 -4.39 25.51
CA LEU A 712 -4.67 -5.07 25.94
C LEU A 712 -5.17 -6.09 24.91
N GLY A 713 -5.14 -5.76 23.61
CA GLY A 713 -5.62 -6.66 22.55
C GLY A 713 -4.81 -7.95 22.45
N LEU A 714 -3.50 -7.88 22.74
CA LEU A 714 -2.62 -9.06 22.82
C LEU A 714 -2.88 -9.86 24.09
N ILE A 715 -3.08 -9.19 25.25
CA ILE A 715 -3.41 -9.88 26.51
C ILE A 715 -4.72 -10.65 26.38
N LYS A 716 -5.78 -10.08 25.78
CA LYS A 716 -7.03 -10.80 25.53
C LYS A 716 -6.81 -11.99 24.57
N ALA A 717 -6.11 -11.78 23.46
CA ALA A 717 -5.81 -12.88 22.51
C ALA A 717 -5.00 -14.02 23.15
N PHE A 718 -4.04 -13.71 24.02
CA PHE A 718 -3.25 -14.74 24.69
C PHE A 718 -4.00 -15.42 25.85
N ARG A 719 -4.94 -14.73 26.52
CA ARG A 719 -5.91 -15.37 27.43
C ARG A 719 -6.87 -16.31 26.70
N VAL A 720 -7.38 -15.95 25.52
CA VAL A 720 -8.19 -16.86 24.68
C VAL A 720 -7.38 -18.06 24.20
N LEU A 721 -6.10 -17.86 23.85
CA LEU A 721 -5.20 -18.98 23.55
C LEU A 721 -4.97 -19.87 24.79
N GLU A 722 -4.75 -19.29 25.98
CA GLU A 722 -4.58 -19.99 27.27
C GLU A 722 -5.82 -20.84 27.64
N SER A 723 -7.03 -20.32 27.40
CA SER A 723 -8.30 -21.00 27.71
C SER A 723 -8.80 -21.97 26.64
N ASN A 724 -8.48 -21.76 25.35
CA ASN A 724 -9.11 -22.48 24.23
C ASN A 724 -8.12 -23.30 23.37
N TRP A 725 -6.85 -23.46 23.79
CA TRP A 725 -5.84 -24.17 22.99
C TRP A 725 -6.25 -25.60 22.60
N GLU A 726 -7.04 -26.29 23.42
CA GLU A 726 -7.50 -27.66 23.14
C GLU A 726 -8.40 -27.72 21.91
N GLN A 727 -9.38 -26.82 21.83
CA GLN A 727 -10.29 -26.70 20.69
C GLN A 727 -9.54 -26.18 19.46
N LEU A 728 -8.65 -25.21 19.62
CA LEU A 728 -7.77 -24.74 18.54
C LEU A 728 -6.91 -25.88 17.96
N CYS A 729 -6.43 -26.80 18.80
CA CYS A 729 -5.71 -27.98 18.33
C CYS A 729 -6.63 -28.96 17.59
N GLU A 730 -7.86 -29.18 18.06
CA GLU A 730 -8.80 -30.07 17.37
C GLU A 730 -9.24 -29.50 16.01
N ASP A 731 -9.55 -28.20 15.95
CA ASP A 731 -9.89 -27.48 14.72
C ASP A 731 -8.77 -27.59 13.65
N ILE A 732 -7.50 -27.45 14.06
CA ILE A 732 -6.34 -27.67 13.19
C ILE A 732 -6.21 -29.14 12.75
N LYS A 733 -6.49 -30.08 13.66
CA LYS A 733 -6.43 -31.53 13.38
C LYS A 733 -7.49 -31.96 12.37
N ILE A 734 -8.73 -31.45 12.45
CA ILE A 734 -9.82 -31.79 11.53
C ILE A 734 -9.88 -30.90 10.28
N GLY A 735 -9.25 -29.71 10.31
CA GLY A 735 -9.24 -28.76 9.20
C GLY A 735 -10.49 -27.86 9.11
N PHE A 736 -11.28 -27.76 10.18
CA PHE A 736 -12.50 -26.97 10.26
C PHE A 736 -12.54 -26.18 11.59
N PRO A 737 -12.98 -24.91 11.60
CA PRO A 737 -13.14 -24.14 12.81
C PRO A 737 -14.42 -24.52 13.59
N SER A 738 -14.43 -24.24 14.90
CA SER A 738 -15.57 -24.44 15.83
C SER A 738 -16.92 -24.04 15.22
N LEU A 739 -17.95 -24.85 15.52
CA LEU A 739 -19.34 -24.64 15.10
C LEU A 739 -19.99 -23.39 15.72
N GLU A 740 -19.38 -22.82 16.76
CA GLU A 740 -19.83 -21.57 17.40
C GLU A 740 -19.63 -20.33 16.50
N ILE A 741 -18.73 -20.43 15.51
CA ILE A 741 -18.43 -19.35 14.56
C ILE A 741 -19.55 -19.29 13.50
N ASN A 742 -20.65 -18.65 13.90
CA ASN A 742 -21.88 -18.49 13.13
C ASN A 742 -21.77 -17.48 11.96
N ASP A 743 -20.69 -16.70 11.89
CA ASP A 743 -20.42 -15.75 10.81
C ASP A 743 -19.90 -16.51 9.57
N VAL A 744 -20.80 -16.80 8.62
CA VAL A 744 -20.50 -17.71 7.48
C VAL A 744 -19.34 -17.20 6.61
N PRO A 745 -19.28 -15.93 6.15
CA PRO A 745 -18.12 -15.43 5.41
C PRO A 745 -16.80 -15.55 6.16
N MET A 746 -16.80 -15.28 7.49
CA MET A 746 -15.62 -15.51 8.32
C MET A 746 -15.25 -17.00 8.33
N ARG A 747 -16.21 -17.88 8.65
CA ARG A 747 -16.01 -19.32 8.78
C ARG A 747 -15.45 -19.95 7.50
N ASP A 748 -16.04 -19.64 6.35
CA ASP A 748 -15.63 -20.16 5.04
C ASP A 748 -14.20 -19.71 4.70
N SER A 749 -13.87 -18.43 4.93
CA SER A 749 -12.50 -17.91 4.71
C SER A 749 -11.45 -18.54 5.64
N VAL A 750 -11.85 -18.97 6.85
CA VAL A 750 -10.97 -19.68 7.79
C VAL A 750 -10.76 -21.13 7.35
N ILE A 751 -11.79 -21.80 6.80
CA ILE A 751 -11.66 -23.13 6.19
C ILE A 751 -10.69 -23.10 5.01
N GLU A 752 -10.74 -22.07 4.15
CA GLU A 752 -9.76 -21.87 3.07
C GLU A 752 -8.33 -21.71 3.60
N VAL A 753 -8.14 -20.98 4.71
CA VAL A 753 -6.81 -20.81 5.33
C VAL A 753 -6.31 -22.07 6.05
N LEU A 754 -7.21 -22.89 6.62
CA LEU A 754 -6.86 -24.20 7.17
C LEU A 754 -6.43 -25.17 6.06
N GLY A 755 -7.16 -25.21 4.93
CA GLY A 755 -6.80 -26.05 3.79
C GLY A 755 -6.86 -27.56 4.08
N GLY A 756 -7.72 -27.96 5.04
CA GLY A 756 -7.92 -29.35 5.45
C GLY A 756 -7.11 -29.81 6.68
N PRO A 757 -7.21 -31.10 7.06
CA PRO A 757 -6.62 -31.68 8.26
C PRO A 757 -5.09 -31.46 8.41
N GLN A 758 -4.62 -31.10 9.60
CA GLN A 758 -3.20 -30.96 9.94
C GLN A 758 -2.85 -31.61 11.31
N PRO A 759 -2.96 -32.95 11.45
CA PRO A 759 -2.80 -33.65 12.73
C PRO A 759 -1.40 -33.53 13.35
N GLU A 760 -0.34 -33.48 12.54
CA GLU A 760 1.04 -33.27 13.02
C GLU A 760 1.22 -31.87 13.62
N LEU A 761 0.69 -30.83 12.97
CA LEU A 761 0.74 -29.45 13.45
C LEU A 761 -0.04 -29.29 14.76
N SER A 762 -1.24 -29.85 14.82
CA SER A 762 -2.05 -29.94 16.05
C SER A 762 -1.29 -30.62 17.18
N SER A 763 -0.64 -31.75 16.91
CA SER A 763 0.15 -32.49 17.92
C SER A 763 1.35 -31.68 18.43
N ARG A 764 2.04 -30.94 17.54
CA ARG A 764 3.13 -30.02 17.91
C ARG A 764 2.64 -28.88 18.80
N ILE A 765 1.50 -28.27 18.48
CA ILE A 765 0.92 -27.16 19.27
C ILE A 765 0.43 -27.67 20.63
N ARG A 766 -0.27 -28.80 20.67
CA ARG A 766 -0.74 -29.46 21.90
C ARG A 766 0.41 -29.68 22.89
N LEU A 767 1.51 -30.29 22.45
CA LEU A 767 2.71 -30.52 23.27
C LEU A 767 3.36 -29.23 23.81
N ILE A 768 3.16 -28.09 23.13
CA ILE A 768 3.66 -26.78 23.57
C ILE A 768 2.72 -26.15 24.61
N CYS A 769 1.40 -26.26 24.43
CA CYS A 769 0.38 -25.68 25.29
C CYS A 769 0.12 -26.47 26.59
N GLU A 770 0.37 -27.79 26.58
CA GLU A 770 0.30 -28.66 27.78
C GLU A 770 1.34 -28.32 28.86
N ALA A 771 2.29 -27.43 28.57
CA ALA A 771 3.26 -26.92 29.54
C ALA A 771 2.58 -26.03 30.60
N LYS A 772 2.83 -26.32 31.88
CA LYS A 772 2.35 -25.50 33.02
C LYS A 772 2.94 -24.08 33.08
N ASP A 773 4.01 -23.81 32.32
CA ASP A 773 4.64 -22.50 32.23
C ASP A 773 4.56 -21.95 30.80
N TRP A 774 3.75 -20.91 30.65
CA TRP A 774 3.52 -20.17 29.41
C TRP A 774 4.56 -19.04 29.20
N GLY A 775 5.62 -19.01 30.01
CA GLY A 775 6.81 -18.20 29.78
C GLY A 775 7.41 -18.48 28.40
N GLY A 776 7.54 -17.44 27.58
CA GLY A 776 8.04 -17.54 26.21
C GLY A 776 7.18 -18.37 25.25
N ILE A 777 5.90 -18.66 25.58
CA ILE A 777 5.00 -19.48 24.75
C ILE A 777 4.91 -18.99 23.29
N LEU A 778 5.00 -17.67 23.08
CA LEU A 778 4.89 -17.07 21.75
C LEU A 778 6.06 -17.46 20.84
N GLN A 779 7.27 -17.61 21.40
CA GLN A 779 8.43 -18.09 20.64
C GLN A 779 8.38 -19.60 20.38
N LYS A 780 7.71 -20.37 21.26
CA LYS A 780 7.51 -21.82 21.08
C LYS A 780 6.51 -22.08 19.94
N LEU A 781 5.39 -21.34 19.91
CA LEU A 781 4.32 -21.49 18.92
C LEU A 781 4.62 -20.84 17.56
N TRP A 782 5.33 -19.71 17.55
CA TRP A 782 5.74 -18.98 16.34
C TRP A 782 7.27 -18.91 16.29
N PRO A 783 7.98 -20.00 15.93
CA PRO A 783 9.44 -20.13 16.07
C PRO A 783 10.23 -19.10 15.25
N ASN A 784 9.61 -18.49 14.25
CA ASN A 784 10.21 -17.45 13.43
C ASN A 784 9.90 -16.00 13.88
N VAL A 785 9.13 -15.79 14.95
CA VAL A 785 8.75 -14.45 15.40
C VAL A 785 9.97 -13.63 15.85
N ARG A 786 10.18 -12.45 15.26
CA ARG A 786 11.31 -11.55 15.57
C ARG A 786 10.95 -10.44 16.54
N TYR A 787 9.68 -10.06 16.61
CA TYR A 787 9.19 -8.98 17.47
C TYR A 787 7.67 -9.04 17.66
N ILE A 788 7.22 -8.39 18.73
CA ILE A 788 5.80 -8.12 19.00
C ILE A 788 5.65 -6.60 19.08
N ARG A 789 4.68 -6.00 18.40
CA ARG A 789 4.51 -4.53 18.37
C ARG A 789 3.10 -4.10 18.81
N CYS A 790 3.03 -3.16 19.74
CA CYS A 790 1.79 -2.51 20.20
C CYS A 790 2.09 -1.23 20.98
N VAL A 791 1.09 -0.38 21.23
CA VAL A 791 1.22 0.71 22.22
C VAL A 791 1.26 0.10 23.63
N THR A 792 2.32 0.42 24.37
CA THR A 792 2.64 -0.04 25.73
C THR A 792 2.80 1.11 26.73
N THR A 793 2.66 2.36 26.31
CA THR A 793 2.79 3.57 27.14
C THR A 793 1.44 4.01 27.74
N GLY A 794 1.47 4.92 28.72
CA GLY A 794 0.28 5.36 29.45
C GLY A 794 -0.42 4.18 30.15
N SER A 795 -1.75 4.16 30.12
CA SER A 795 -2.56 3.07 30.70
C SER A 795 -2.31 1.67 30.13
N MET A 796 -1.54 1.54 29.05
CA MET A 796 -1.11 0.22 28.53
C MET A 796 0.12 -0.35 29.26
N LYS A 797 0.82 0.43 30.09
CA LYS A 797 2.04 -0.02 30.80
C LYS A 797 1.79 -1.24 31.69
N GLN A 798 0.64 -1.30 32.36
CA GLN A 798 0.26 -2.44 33.24
C GLN A 798 0.41 -3.80 32.55
N TYR A 799 0.11 -3.87 31.24
CA TYR A 799 0.16 -5.10 30.48
C TYR A 799 1.57 -5.53 30.09
N TYR A 800 2.58 -4.66 30.24
CA TYR A 800 3.94 -4.94 29.78
C TYR A 800 4.55 -6.18 30.46
N SER A 801 4.34 -6.35 31.77
CA SER A 801 4.88 -7.49 32.54
C SER A 801 4.31 -8.82 32.06
N LYS A 802 2.98 -8.97 32.00
CA LYS A 802 2.29 -10.19 31.51
C LYS A 802 2.58 -10.43 30.01
N LEU A 803 2.66 -9.38 29.20
CA LEU A 803 3.02 -9.49 27.78
C LEU A 803 4.47 -9.95 27.60
N LYS A 804 5.40 -9.46 28.43
CA LYS A 804 6.81 -9.88 28.41
C LYS A 804 7.00 -11.31 28.89
N TYR A 805 6.20 -11.77 29.86
CA TYR A 805 6.13 -13.17 30.26
C TYR A 805 5.78 -14.10 29.08
N TYR A 806 4.66 -13.87 28.39
CA TYR A 806 4.31 -14.67 27.20
C TYR A 806 5.36 -14.57 26.06
N ALA A 807 5.98 -13.39 25.89
CA ALA A 807 6.98 -13.13 24.86
C ALA A 807 8.34 -13.82 25.11
N GLY A 808 8.74 -14.02 26.38
CA GLY A 808 10.08 -14.51 26.70
C GLY A 808 11.15 -13.58 26.15
N GLU A 809 12.10 -14.11 25.37
CA GLU A 809 13.18 -13.31 24.77
C GLU A 809 12.74 -12.43 23.58
N VAL A 810 11.52 -12.62 23.05
CA VAL A 810 11.03 -11.83 21.91
C VAL A 810 10.92 -10.35 22.32
N PRO A 811 11.47 -9.39 21.54
CA PRO A 811 11.41 -7.98 21.88
C PRO A 811 9.99 -7.43 21.69
N LEU A 812 9.50 -6.77 22.73
CA LEU A 812 8.31 -5.92 22.66
C LEU A 812 8.71 -4.55 22.11
N LEU A 813 8.06 -4.11 21.04
CA LEU A 813 8.33 -2.85 20.37
C LEU A 813 7.21 -1.84 20.63
N GLY A 814 7.62 -0.62 20.98
CA GLY A 814 6.70 0.49 21.18
C GLY A 814 5.96 0.91 19.90
N GLY A 815 4.76 1.45 20.09
CA GLY A 815 4.02 2.18 19.06
C GLY A 815 4.55 3.59 18.82
N ASP A 816 3.78 4.36 18.05
CA ASP A 816 3.96 5.80 17.82
C ASP A 816 2.90 6.60 18.59
N TYR A 817 3.07 7.92 18.69
CA TYR A 817 2.12 8.81 19.36
C TYR A 817 1.26 9.55 18.32
N PHE A 818 0.13 8.94 17.97
CA PHE A 818 -0.89 9.47 17.07
C PHE A 818 -2.27 9.53 17.76
N SER A 819 -3.13 10.48 17.36
CA SER A 819 -4.55 10.54 17.74
C SER A 819 -5.46 10.39 16.51
N SER A 820 -6.78 10.47 16.69
CA SER A 820 -7.72 10.47 15.56
C SER A 820 -7.78 11.83 14.85
N GLU A 821 -7.42 12.90 15.56
CA GLU A 821 -7.35 14.29 15.08
C GLU A 821 -6.06 14.54 14.27
N CYS A 822 -4.90 14.06 14.73
CA CYS A 822 -3.63 14.18 13.99
C CYS A 822 -2.56 13.16 14.42
N CYS A 823 -1.51 13.01 13.60
CA CYS A 823 -0.26 12.38 14.03
C CYS A 823 0.58 13.40 14.81
N VAL A 824 1.11 13.07 15.98
CA VAL A 824 1.88 14.02 16.82
C VAL A 824 3.37 13.74 16.75
N ALA A 825 3.79 12.52 17.09
CA ALA A 825 5.19 12.16 17.23
C ALA A 825 5.44 10.67 16.92
N ILE A 826 6.65 10.33 16.49
CA ILE A 826 7.05 8.94 16.16
C ILE A 826 8.15 8.43 17.08
N ASN A 827 8.19 7.13 17.30
CA ASN A 827 9.23 6.50 18.12
C ASN A 827 10.43 6.11 17.24
N LEU A 828 11.60 6.73 17.48
CA LEU A 828 12.83 6.44 16.73
C LEU A 828 13.68 5.32 17.35
N ASP A 829 13.47 4.98 18.63
CA ASP A 829 14.10 3.85 19.32
C ASP A 829 13.05 2.88 19.86
N ILE A 830 12.38 2.23 18.89
CA ILE A 830 11.25 1.32 19.09
C ILE A 830 11.51 0.13 20.02
N LYS A 831 12.75 -0.09 20.48
CA LYS A 831 13.15 -1.23 21.34
C LYS A 831 13.16 -0.90 22.84
N GLN A 832 12.93 0.35 23.22
CA GLN A 832 12.94 0.77 24.63
C GLN A 832 11.73 0.24 25.41
N ALA A 833 11.91 0.05 26.71
CA ALA A 833 10.82 -0.26 27.65
C ALA A 833 9.84 0.93 27.78
N PRO A 834 8.60 0.74 28.28
CA PRO A 834 7.57 1.80 28.31
C PRO A 834 8.03 3.06 29.04
N ASP A 835 8.62 2.94 30.23
CA ASP A 835 9.09 4.07 31.03
C ASP A 835 10.24 4.85 30.36
N MET A 836 10.96 4.22 29.44
CA MET A 836 12.06 4.84 28.68
C MET A 836 11.63 5.31 27.28
N THR A 837 10.48 4.84 26.76
CA THR A 837 9.99 5.16 25.41
C THR A 837 9.80 6.67 25.24
N ARG A 838 10.43 7.25 24.22
CA ARG A 838 10.27 8.66 23.84
C ARG A 838 9.88 8.82 22.37
N PHE A 839 9.17 9.92 22.09
CA PHE A 839 8.64 10.23 20.76
C PHE A 839 9.21 11.54 20.25
N VAL A 840 9.71 11.56 19.01
CA VAL A 840 10.14 12.79 18.34
C VAL A 840 8.94 13.44 17.69
N MET A 841 8.58 14.65 18.14
CA MET A 841 7.50 15.42 17.52
C MET A 841 7.82 15.72 16.05
N LEU A 842 6.81 15.60 15.18
CA LEU A 842 6.94 15.82 13.75
C LEU A 842 6.54 17.26 13.38
N PRO A 843 7.48 18.17 13.06
CA PRO A 843 7.19 19.61 12.92
C PRO A 843 6.33 19.99 11.71
N THR A 844 5.97 19.02 10.87
CA THR A 844 5.11 19.19 9.67
C THR A 844 3.83 18.36 9.74
N ALA A 845 3.47 17.80 10.90
CA ALA A 845 2.29 16.94 11.04
C ALA A 845 1.01 17.73 11.37
N ALA A 846 1.15 18.75 12.20
CA ALA A 846 0.21 19.82 12.51
C ALA A 846 1.01 21.00 13.08
N TYR A 847 0.39 22.16 13.29
CA TYR A 847 0.99 23.21 14.13
C TYR A 847 0.66 22.89 15.60
N PHE A 848 1.66 22.95 16.48
CA PHE A 848 1.60 22.51 17.86
C PHE A 848 1.93 23.66 18.82
N GLU A 849 1.11 23.76 19.86
CA GLU A 849 1.22 24.68 20.97
C GLU A 849 1.22 23.88 22.29
N PHE A 850 1.76 24.46 23.35
CA PHE A 850 1.94 23.77 24.63
C PHE A 850 1.41 24.62 25.78
N ILE A 851 0.42 24.10 26.53
CA ILE A 851 -0.12 24.75 27.73
C ILE A 851 0.67 24.24 28.96
N PRO A 852 1.33 25.09 29.77
CA PRO A 852 2.12 24.63 30.92
C PRO A 852 1.26 23.93 32.00
N PHE A 853 1.72 22.77 32.48
CA PHE A 853 1.00 21.92 33.44
C PHE A 853 1.78 21.70 34.75
N ASP A 854 1.10 21.86 35.89
CA ASP A 854 1.64 21.66 37.23
C ASP A 854 1.21 20.30 37.79
N SER A 855 2.15 19.35 37.77
CA SER A 855 1.97 18.00 38.31
C SER A 855 1.87 17.91 39.83
N THR A 856 2.11 19.00 40.57
CA THR A 856 1.90 19.04 42.04
C THR A 856 0.45 19.36 42.40
N LYS A 857 -0.29 19.96 41.46
CA LYS A 857 -1.70 20.36 41.61
C LYS A 857 -2.65 19.67 40.62
N ASN A 858 -2.12 18.89 39.68
CA ASN A 858 -2.85 18.24 38.58
C ASN A 858 -3.68 19.20 37.72
N GLN A 859 -3.17 20.41 37.48
CA GLN A 859 -3.87 21.46 36.71
C GLN A 859 -2.93 22.22 35.77
N VAL A 860 -3.54 22.90 34.80
CA VAL A 860 -2.89 23.94 34.00
C VAL A 860 -2.44 25.11 34.90
N VAL A 861 -1.28 25.70 34.59
CA VAL A 861 -0.73 26.88 35.28
C VAL A 861 -1.36 28.17 34.75
N SER A 862 -1.42 28.29 33.43
CA SER A 862 -2.02 29.40 32.69
C SER A 862 -2.48 28.89 31.33
N GLU A 863 -3.52 29.50 30.76
CA GLU A 863 -3.97 29.20 29.39
C GLU A 863 -3.09 29.86 28.30
N GLU A 864 -2.01 30.53 28.71
CA GLU A 864 -1.00 31.06 27.80
C GLU A 864 -0.10 29.93 27.27
N THR A 865 -0.24 29.67 25.98
CA THR A 865 0.51 28.65 25.25
C THR A 865 1.91 29.12 24.83
N VAL A 866 2.92 28.30 25.12
CA VAL A 866 4.25 28.44 24.49
C VAL A 866 4.29 27.71 23.14
N ASP A 867 5.21 28.14 22.26
CA ASP A 867 5.49 27.46 21.00
C ASP A 867 6.55 26.34 21.19
N ILE A 868 6.95 25.71 20.08
CA ILE A 868 7.98 24.65 20.06
C ILE A 868 9.38 25.11 20.54
N ARG A 869 9.64 26.42 20.68
CA ARG A 869 10.89 26.98 21.23
C ARG A 869 10.79 27.32 22.72
N GLY A 870 9.59 27.68 23.19
CA GLY A 870 9.32 28.07 24.58
C GLY A 870 9.10 26.90 25.54
N VAL A 871 9.20 25.65 25.09
CA VAL A 871 9.16 24.48 25.97
C VAL A 871 10.50 24.20 26.64
N GLU A 872 10.48 23.75 27.89
CA GLU A 872 11.67 23.49 28.71
C GLU A 872 11.79 22.02 29.10
N VAL A 873 13.02 21.51 29.09
CA VAL A 873 13.34 20.14 29.53
C VAL A 873 12.95 19.94 31.00
N GLY A 874 12.27 18.84 31.28
CA GLY A 874 11.76 18.45 32.59
C GLY A 874 10.33 18.93 32.88
N LYS A 875 9.83 19.96 32.20
CA LYS A 875 8.47 20.49 32.40
C LYS A 875 7.42 19.64 31.68
N MET A 876 6.19 19.70 32.20
CA MET A 876 5.01 19.07 31.63
C MET A 876 4.11 20.09 30.94
N TYR A 877 3.45 19.67 29.86
CA TYR A 877 2.57 20.50 29.05
C TYR A 877 1.38 19.68 28.54
N GLU A 878 0.21 20.32 28.43
CA GLU A 878 -0.90 19.78 27.62
C GLU A 878 -0.67 20.15 26.14
N VAL A 879 -0.78 19.18 25.24
CA VAL A 879 -0.57 19.39 23.79
C VAL A 879 -1.82 19.98 23.14
N VAL A 880 -1.62 21.09 22.43
CA VAL A 880 -2.61 21.79 21.61
C VAL A 880 -2.23 21.68 20.14
N ALA A 881 -3.20 21.44 19.26
CA ALA A 881 -2.98 21.24 17.84
C ALA A 881 -3.90 22.12 16.96
N THR A 882 -3.29 22.76 15.96
CA THR A 882 -3.98 23.33 14.80
C THR A 882 -3.68 22.46 13.59
N THR A 883 -4.71 21.85 13.00
CA THR A 883 -4.56 20.78 12.01
C THR A 883 -5.05 21.21 10.63
N TYR A 884 -4.49 20.58 9.59
CA TYR A 884 -4.96 20.69 8.21
C TYR A 884 -6.45 20.31 8.00
N ARG A 885 -7.10 19.64 8.98
CA ARG A 885 -8.47 19.11 8.91
C ARG A 885 -9.51 19.90 9.73
N GLY A 886 -9.26 21.17 10.04
CA GLY A 886 -10.30 22.04 10.57
C GLY A 886 -10.47 22.09 12.09
N PHE A 887 -9.45 21.62 12.82
CA PHE A 887 -9.29 21.94 14.24
C PHE A 887 -8.26 23.05 14.40
N TYR A 888 -8.55 24.05 15.22
CA TYR A 888 -7.74 25.25 15.40
C TYR A 888 -7.55 25.50 16.90
N ARG A 889 -6.29 25.47 17.35
CA ARG A 889 -5.88 25.52 18.77
C ARG A 889 -6.63 24.51 19.65
N TYR A 890 -6.88 23.31 19.11
CA TYR A 890 -7.63 22.26 19.77
C TYR A 890 -6.77 21.53 20.79
N ARG A 891 -7.23 21.53 22.04
CA ARG A 891 -6.68 20.76 23.15
C ARG A 891 -6.82 19.26 22.89
N LEU A 892 -5.72 18.58 22.59
CA LEU A 892 -5.71 17.12 22.44
C LEU A 892 -6.05 16.44 23.78
N GLY A 893 -5.79 17.11 24.91
CA GLY A 893 -5.98 16.59 26.26
C GLY A 893 -4.99 15.48 26.61
N ASP A 894 -3.78 15.52 26.05
CA ASP A 894 -2.64 14.68 26.41
C ASP A 894 -1.62 15.51 27.17
N ILE A 895 -1.15 15.03 28.32
CA ILE A 895 -0.04 15.62 29.07
C ILE A 895 1.25 14.93 28.64
N VAL A 896 2.21 15.71 28.16
CA VAL A 896 3.56 15.25 27.80
C VAL A 896 4.61 15.96 28.65
N ARG A 897 5.72 15.27 28.93
CA ARG A 897 6.94 15.86 29.48
C ARG A 897 7.95 16.04 28.34
N VAL A 898 8.56 17.21 28.23
CA VAL A 898 9.72 17.38 27.35
C VAL A 898 10.95 16.85 28.09
N VAL A 899 11.63 15.86 27.53
CA VAL A 899 12.79 15.22 28.20
C VAL A 899 14.14 15.61 27.60
N ASP A 900 14.16 16.02 26.34
CA ASP A 900 15.32 16.50 25.59
C ASP A 900 14.83 17.13 24.27
N PHE A 901 15.74 17.43 23.33
CA PHE A 901 15.41 17.76 21.94
C PHE A 901 16.10 16.81 20.96
N TYR A 902 15.35 16.31 19.97
CA TYR A 902 15.93 15.64 18.81
C TYR A 902 16.21 16.68 17.71
N ASN A 903 17.49 16.97 17.48
CA ASN A 903 17.96 18.14 16.74
C ASN A 903 17.42 19.46 17.37
N THR A 904 16.27 19.96 16.91
CA THR A 904 15.56 21.13 17.48
C THR A 904 14.07 20.85 17.77
N SER A 905 13.60 19.62 17.54
CA SER A 905 12.22 19.21 17.83
C SER A 905 12.14 18.58 19.23
N PRO A 906 11.11 18.88 20.05
CA PRO A 906 10.97 18.28 21.37
C PRO A 906 10.95 16.75 21.33
N LEU A 907 11.74 16.14 22.22
CA LEU A 907 11.67 14.72 22.54
C LEU A 907 10.68 14.55 23.70
N LEU A 908 9.56 13.87 23.43
CA LEU A 908 8.40 13.80 24.31
C LEU A 908 8.29 12.45 25.03
N GLU A 909 7.93 12.52 26.31
CA GLU A 909 7.44 11.42 27.12
C GLU A 909 5.93 11.60 27.31
N PHE A 910 5.11 10.61 26.96
CA PHE A 910 3.68 10.64 27.26
C PHE A 910 3.48 10.34 28.75
N VAL A 911 2.81 11.24 29.48
CA VAL A 911 2.57 11.10 30.93
C VAL A 911 1.19 10.50 31.19
N MET A 912 0.12 11.23 30.81
CA MET A 912 -1.27 10.84 31.08
C MET A 912 -2.24 11.59 30.17
N ARG A 913 -3.52 11.18 30.15
CA ARG A 913 -4.60 12.04 29.67
C ARG A 913 -4.80 13.20 30.65
N ALA A 914 -5.05 14.40 30.13
CA ALA A 914 -5.32 15.59 30.95
C ALA A 914 -6.57 15.37 31.83
N PRO A 915 -6.52 15.74 33.13
CA PRO A 915 -7.70 15.76 33.99
C PRO A 915 -8.84 16.56 33.36
N LYS A 916 -10.08 16.07 33.49
CA LYS A 916 -11.25 16.75 32.91
C LYS A 916 -11.75 17.92 33.76
N ILE A 917 -11.30 17.98 35.01
CA ILE A 917 -11.73 18.94 36.02
C ILE A 917 -10.49 19.36 36.81
N SER A 918 -10.35 20.65 37.11
CA SER A 918 -9.17 21.24 37.76
C SER A 918 -8.90 20.80 39.21
N TYR A 919 -9.76 19.94 39.77
CA TYR A 919 -9.65 19.38 41.12
C TYR A 919 -9.71 17.83 41.11
N GLU A 920 -9.32 17.17 40.02
CA GLU A 920 -9.29 15.71 39.94
C GLU A 920 -8.23 15.13 40.90
N ILE A 921 -8.70 14.44 41.95
CA ILE A 921 -7.93 14.11 43.17
C ILE A 921 -6.93 12.95 42.95
N VAL A 922 -7.26 12.04 42.03
CA VAL A 922 -6.50 10.83 41.70
C VAL A 922 -6.35 10.77 40.18
N THR A 923 -5.11 10.67 39.69
CA THR A 923 -4.83 10.53 38.25
C THR A 923 -4.76 9.07 37.83
N GLU A 924 -4.75 8.83 36.50
CA GLU A 924 -4.45 7.50 35.96
C GLU A 924 -3.08 6.97 36.43
N GLY A 925 -2.09 7.86 36.62
CA GLY A 925 -0.76 7.52 37.09
C GLY A 925 -0.73 7.11 38.58
N ASP A 926 -1.44 7.84 39.44
CA ASP A 926 -1.57 7.50 40.87
C ASP A 926 -2.23 6.13 41.05
N LEU A 927 -3.32 5.88 40.32
CA LEU A 927 -4.01 4.59 40.37
C LEU A 927 -3.10 3.45 39.89
N MET A 928 -2.37 3.65 38.79
CA MET A 928 -1.43 2.62 38.31
C MET A 928 -0.26 2.40 39.26
N ALA A 929 0.28 3.44 39.90
CA ALA A 929 1.34 3.29 40.90
C ALA A 929 0.87 2.51 42.14
N ALA A 930 -0.39 2.68 42.54
CA ALA A 930 -1.01 1.91 43.62
C ALA A 930 -1.15 0.42 43.25
N PHE A 931 -1.63 0.10 42.04
CA PHE A 931 -1.74 -1.29 41.59
C PHE A 931 -0.38 -1.95 41.33
N GLU A 932 0.61 -1.23 40.77
CA GLU A 932 1.99 -1.72 40.70
C GLU A 932 2.58 -2.01 42.10
N SER A 933 2.11 -1.32 43.15
CA SER A 933 2.57 -1.55 44.53
C SER A 933 1.84 -2.72 45.18
N LEU A 934 0.56 -2.92 44.86
CA LEU A 934 -0.22 -4.10 45.25
C LEU A 934 0.36 -5.38 44.62
N GLU A 935 0.71 -5.37 43.33
CA GLU A 935 1.35 -6.50 42.63
C GLU A 935 2.74 -6.85 43.18
N ARG A 936 3.44 -5.89 43.81
CA ARG A 936 4.75 -6.12 44.48
C ARG A 936 4.62 -6.71 45.88
N ASN A 937 3.46 -6.61 46.53
CA ASN A 937 3.25 -7.23 47.83
C ASN A 937 3.31 -8.76 47.66
N SER A 938 4.26 -9.40 48.33
CA SER A 938 4.54 -10.83 48.16
C SER A 938 3.36 -11.72 48.53
N ILE A 939 2.50 -11.32 49.48
CA ILE A 939 1.28 -12.05 49.81
C ILE A 939 0.32 -11.97 48.62
N MET A 940 -0.06 -10.75 48.23
CA MET A 940 -1.03 -10.48 47.16
C MET A 940 -0.63 -11.08 45.81
N SER A 941 0.66 -11.02 45.48
CA SER A 941 1.25 -11.60 44.26
C SER A 941 1.07 -13.12 44.12
N THR A 942 0.78 -13.81 45.24
CA THR A 942 0.52 -15.27 45.27
C THR A 942 -0.95 -15.64 45.43
N THR A 943 -1.82 -14.67 45.76
CA THR A 943 -3.25 -14.92 46.04
C THR A 943 -4.21 -14.31 45.00
N MET A 944 -3.76 -13.39 44.13
CA MET A 944 -4.67 -12.63 43.25
C MET A 944 -4.05 -12.28 41.89
N GLU A 945 -4.44 -12.98 40.80
CA GLU A 945 -4.19 -12.48 39.42
C GLU A 945 -5.19 -11.34 39.11
N ILE A 946 -4.69 -10.12 39.06
CA ILE A 946 -5.45 -8.92 38.70
C ILE A 946 -5.68 -8.90 37.18
N VAL A 947 -6.94 -8.76 36.77
CA VAL A 947 -7.35 -8.89 35.36
C VAL A 947 -7.43 -7.52 34.67
N GLU A 948 -8.07 -6.55 35.33
CA GLU A 948 -8.17 -5.12 35.02
C GLU A 948 -8.72 -4.37 36.26
N PHE A 949 -8.51 -3.04 36.34
CA PHE A 949 -9.00 -2.19 37.43
C PHE A 949 -9.36 -0.77 36.99
N SER A 950 -10.29 -0.15 37.71
CA SER A 950 -10.74 1.25 37.52
C SER A 950 -11.05 1.92 38.86
N SER A 951 -11.17 3.24 38.87
CA SER A 951 -11.64 4.00 40.03
C SER A 951 -12.77 4.98 39.66
N PHE A 952 -13.60 5.32 40.64
CA PHE A 952 -14.64 6.35 40.54
C PHE A 952 -14.58 7.23 41.79
N PHE A 953 -14.77 8.53 41.63
CA PHE A 953 -14.81 9.48 42.74
C PHE A 953 -16.25 9.94 42.98
N ASP A 954 -16.84 9.51 44.09
CA ASP A 954 -18.20 9.83 44.49
C ASP A 954 -18.21 11.20 45.18
N PHE A 955 -18.46 12.25 44.40
CA PHE A 955 -18.57 13.64 44.88
C PHE A 955 -19.93 13.95 45.52
N ASP A 956 -20.93 13.09 45.34
CA ASP A 956 -22.27 13.24 45.93
C ASP A 956 -22.28 12.77 47.40
N SER A 957 -21.40 11.84 47.76
CA SER A 957 -21.13 11.45 49.14
C SER A 957 -20.44 12.56 49.96
N SER A 958 -20.75 12.64 51.26
CA SER A 958 -20.22 13.64 52.19
C SER A 958 -19.86 13.01 53.56
N PRO A 959 -18.57 12.95 53.95
CA PRO A 959 -17.36 13.20 53.15
C PRO A 959 -17.31 12.45 51.81
N LYS A 960 -16.58 13.00 50.84
CA LYS A 960 -16.46 12.42 49.49
C LYS A 960 -15.81 11.04 49.54
N ARG A 961 -16.03 10.17 48.54
CA ARG A 961 -15.51 8.80 48.60
C ARG A 961 -14.89 8.29 47.30
N LEU A 962 -13.68 7.75 47.40
CA LEU A 962 -13.05 6.99 46.33
C LEU A 962 -13.57 5.54 46.33
N LYS A 963 -14.11 5.08 45.21
CA LYS A 963 -14.38 3.67 44.93
C LYS A 963 -13.32 3.14 43.97
N ILE A 964 -12.78 1.96 44.23
CA ILE A 964 -11.88 1.23 43.34
C ILE A 964 -12.55 -0.10 42.97
N PHE A 965 -12.63 -0.39 41.68
CA PHE A 965 -13.18 -1.60 41.10
C PHE A 965 -12.06 -2.47 40.56
N VAL A 966 -11.99 -3.74 40.98
CA VAL A 966 -10.90 -4.67 40.62
C VAL A 966 -11.47 -5.98 40.14
N GLU A 967 -11.13 -6.38 38.92
CA GLU A 967 -11.47 -7.70 38.39
C GLU A 967 -10.35 -8.70 38.67
N VAL A 968 -10.72 -9.89 39.15
CA VAL A 968 -9.81 -10.96 39.55
C VAL A 968 -10.18 -12.27 38.88
N LYS A 969 -9.19 -13.10 38.55
CA LYS A 969 -9.39 -14.36 37.80
C LYS A 969 -10.13 -15.41 38.63
N ASP A 970 -9.61 -15.70 39.83
CA ASP A 970 -10.02 -16.85 40.66
C ASP A 970 -10.63 -16.39 42.00
N TYR A 971 -11.84 -15.82 41.95
CA TYR A 971 -12.51 -15.22 43.12
C TYR A 971 -12.79 -16.18 44.29
N ASP A 972 -13.03 -17.46 44.02
CA ASP A 972 -13.54 -18.39 45.04
C ASP A 972 -12.55 -18.65 46.19
N MET A 973 -11.24 -18.48 45.95
CA MET A 973 -10.21 -18.53 47.01
C MET A 973 -10.11 -17.25 47.84
N PHE A 974 -10.63 -16.13 47.33
CA PHE A 974 -10.42 -14.78 47.88
C PHE A 974 -11.58 -14.31 48.76
N SER A 975 -12.81 -14.78 48.48
CA SER A 975 -14.08 -14.25 49.00
C SER A 975 -14.29 -14.17 50.52
N GLN A 976 -13.43 -14.79 51.35
CA GLN A 976 -13.64 -14.96 52.79
C GLN A 976 -12.67 -14.16 53.68
N ASP A 977 -11.53 -13.67 53.16
CA ASP A 977 -10.52 -13.01 54.00
C ASP A 977 -10.68 -11.48 54.04
N LYS A 978 -11.34 -11.00 55.10
CA LYS A 978 -11.49 -9.56 55.39
C LYS A 978 -10.21 -8.87 55.86
N ALA A 979 -9.19 -9.62 56.32
CA ALA A 979 -7.88 -9.05 56.65
C ALA A 979 -7.06 -8.81 55.38
N LEU A 980 -7.06 -9.76 54.45
CA LEU A 980 -6.47 -9.61 53.11
C LEU A 980 -7.06 -8.41 52.37
N LEU A 981 -8.39 -8.28 52.34
CA LEU A 981 -9.08 -7.12 51.76
C LEU A 981 -8.70 -5.79 52.42
N LYS A 982 -8.50 -5.76 53.74
CA LYS A 982 -8.03 -4.58 54.46
C LYS A 982 -6.58 -4.22 54.11
N GLU A 983 -5.71 -5.21 53.97
CA GLU A 983 -4.32 -5.00 53.55
C GLU A 983 -4.26 -4.46 52.12
N CYS A 984 -5.09 -5.00 51.19
CA CYS A 984 -5.26 -4.44 49.85
C CYS A 984 -5.65 -2.95 49.90
N CYS A 985 -6.60 -2.56 50.76
CA CYS A 985 -7.01 -1.16 50.89
C CYS A 985 -5.88 -0.28 51.42
N SER A 986 -5.12 -0.73 52.44
CA SER A 986 -3.97 0.00 52.97
C SER A 986 -2.89 0.20 51.90
N VAL A 987 -2.50 -0.85 51.18
CA VAL A 987 -1.47 -0.79 50.13
C VAL A 987 -1.92 0.10 48.95
N LEU A 988 -3.22 0.14 48.66
CA LEU A 988 -3.78 1.06 47.67
C LEU A 988 -3.78 2.51 48.17
N GLU A 989 -4.25 2.82 49.39
CA GLU A 989 -4.18 4.17 49.97
C GLU A 989 -2.72 4.68 50.07
N ASP A 990 -1.78 3.81 50.47
CA ASP A 990 -0.34 4.10 50.49
C ASP A 990 0.26 4.33 49.08
N GLY A 991 -0.35 3.76 48.04
CA GLY A 991 0.05 3.96 46.65
C GLY A 991 -0.50 5.24 45.99
N LEU A 992 -1.58 5.83 46.52
CA LEU A 992 -2.24 6.99 45.93
C LEU A 992 -1.46 8.30 46.09
N GLY A 993 -1.79 9.27 45.23
CA GLY A 993 -1.12 10.56 45.10
C GLY A 993 -1.20 11.45 46.35
N SER A 994 -0.27 12.41 46.43
CA SER A 994 -0.18 13.36 47.55
C SER A 994 -1.46 14.19 47.76
N VAL A 995 -2.15 14.56 46.67
CA VAL A 995 -3.41 15.31 46.71
C VAL A 995 -4.53 14.52 47.39
N TYR A 996 -4.61 13.20 47.15
CA TYR A 996 -5.53 12.31 47.84
C TYR A 996 -5.22 12.24 49.33
N LYS A 997 -3.96 11.97 49.70
CA LYS A 997 -3.52 11.84 51.09
C LYS A 997 -3.79 13.11 51.91
N VAL A 998 -3.42 14.28 51.39
CA VAL A 998 -3.67 15.57 52.08
C VAL A 998 -5.16 15.86 52.29
N GLN A 999 -6.05 15.44 51.37
CA GLN A 999 -7.50 15.58 51.57
C GLN A 999 -8.09 14.49 52.49
N ARG A 1000 -7.51 13.28 52.49
CA ARG A 1000 -7.85 12.18 53.40
C ARG A 1000 -7.49 12.53 54.85
N ASP A 1001 -6.30 13.08 55.09
CA ASP A 1001 -5.79 13.51 56.40
C ASP A 1001 -6.65 14.63 57.02
N LYS A 1002 -7.18 15.52 56.20
CA LYS A 1002 -8.13 16.57 56.62
C LYS A 1002 -9.55 16.07 56.90
N GLY A 1003 -9.87 14.82 56.54
CA GLY A 1003 -11.24 14.30 56.58
C GLY A 1003 -12.16 14.80 55.46
N GLU A 1004 -11.65 15.43 54.41
CA GLU A 1004 -12.44 15.82 53.23
C GLU A 1004 -12.87 14.60 52.38
N ILE A 1005 -12.20 13.46 52.58
CA ILE A 1005 -12.45 12.17 51.91
C ILE A 1005 -12.58 11.07 52.97
N HIS A 1006 -13.56 10.18 52.80
CA HIS A 1006 -13.66 8.90 53.53
C HIS A 1006 -12.54 7.92 53.13
N PRO A 1007 -12.28 6.87 53.93
CA PRO A 1007 -11.50 5.71 53.48
C PRO A 1007 -12.06 5.13 52.19
N LEU A 1008 -11.17 4.56 51.36
CA LEU A 1008 -11.58 4.01 50.06
C LEU A 1008 -12.58 2.85 50.21
N SER A 1009 -13.36 2.62 49.17
CA SER A 1009 -14.17 1.40 48.98
C SER A 1009 -13.47 0.54 47.94
N LEU A 1010 -13.28 -0.75 48.25
CA LEU A 1010 -12.69 -1.72 47.33
C LEU A 1010 -13.77 -2.72 46.90
N SER A 1011 -14.22 -2.64 45.65
CA SER A 1011 -15.22 -3.53 45.06
C SER A 1011 -14.57 -4.54 44.12
N ILE A 1012 -14.80 -5.82 44.41
CA ILE A 1012 -14.24 -6.95 43.70
C ILE A 1012 -15.24 -7.45 42.66
N LEU A 1013 -14.83 -7.45 41.40
CA LEU A 1013 -15.63 -7.80 40.24
C LEU A 1013 -15.38 -9.24 39.80
N LYS A 1014 -16.42 -9.86 39.25
CA LYS A 1014 -16.33 -11.16 38.58
C LYS A 1014 -15.43 -11.08 37.34
N CYS A 1015 -14.60 -12.09 37.07
CA CYS A 1015 -13.88 -12.22 35.81
C CYS A 1015 -14.85 -12.10 34.60
N GLY A 1016 -14.49 -11.26 33.62
CA GLY A 1016 -15.31 -10.90 32.47
C GLY A 1016 -16.18 -9.64 32.63
N SER A 1017 -16.10 -8.90 33.74
CA SER A 1017 -16.89 -7.67 33.96
C SER A 1017 -16.47 -6.52 33.03
N PHE A 1018 -15.16 -6.30 32.87
CA PHE A 1018 -14.62 -5.34 31.92
C PHE A 1018 -14.79 -5.79 30.46
N ASP A 1019 -15.01 -7.08 30.20
CA ASP A 1019 -15.44 -7.58 28.89
C ASP A 1019 -16.91 -7.21 28.62
N LYS A 1020 -17.81 -7.29 29.61
CA LYS A 1020 -19.19 -6.78 29.48
C LYS A 1020 -19.22 -5.26 29.29
N LEU A 1021 -18.40 -4.51 30.02
CA LEU A 1021 -18.28 -3.06 29.81
C LEU A 1021 -17.71 -2.71 28.43
N GLN A 1022 -16.77 -3.51 27.88
CA GLN A 1022 -16.34 -3.36 26.50
C GLN A 1022 -17.48 -3.65 25.51
N GLN A 1023 -18.23 -4.74 25.69
CA GLN A 1023 -19.33 -5.09 24.79
C GLN A 1023 -20.41 -4.00 24.79
N GLU A 1024 -20.75 -3.41 25.94
CA GLU A 1024 -21.72 -2.33 26.00
C GLU A 1024 -21.20 -1.04 25.36
N ALA A 1025 -19.90 -0.73 25.47
CA ALA A 1025 -19.30 0.35 24.70
C ALA A 1025 -19.35 0.10 23.18
N ILE A 1026 -19.16 -1.14 22.73
CA ILE A 1026 -19.29 -1.55 21.32
C ILE A 1026 -20.74 -1.42 20.85
N ASN A 1027 -21.72 -1.84 21.65
CA ASN A 1027 -23.16 -1.66 21.39
C ASN A 1027 -23.50 -0.17 21.20
N ASN A 1028 -22.87 0.72 21.98
CA ASN A 1028 -22.99 2.18 21.86
C ASN A 1028 -22.11 2.82 20.76
N GLY A 1029 -21.43 2.01 19.93
CA GLY A 1029 -20.68 2.44 18.74
C GLY A 1029 -19.18 2.71 18.94
N ALA A 1030 -18.57 2.29 20.05
CA ALA A 1030 -17.11 2.35 20.21
C ALA A 1030 -16.42 1.20 19.44
N PRO A 1031 -15.44 1.47 18.56
CA PRO A 1031 -14.76 0.40 17.82
C PRO A 1031 -13.97 -0.55 18.73
N ALA A 1032 -14.14 -1.86 18.52
CA ALA A 1032 -13.49 -2.89 19.33
C ALA A 1032 -11.95 -2.76 19.36
N SER A 1033 -11.33 -2.38 18.24
CA SER A 1033 -9.89 -2.16 18.11
C SER A 1033 -9.35 -0.91 18.81
N GLN A 1034 -10.22 -0.05 19.34
CA GLN A 1034 -9.85 1.21 20.02
C GLN A 1034 -10.35 1.34 21.46
N TYR A 1035 -11.21 0.43 21.92
CA TYR A 1035 -11.71 0.45 23.29
C TYR A 1035 -10.57 0.25 24.32
N LYS A 1036 -10.65 1.00 25.42
CA LYS A 1036 -9.77 0.92 26.58
C LYS A 1036 -10.66 1.07 27.82
N PRO A 1037 -10.58 0.17 28.81
CA PRO A 1037 -11.26 0.37 30.08
C PRO A 1037 -10.84 1.71 30.72
N PRO A 1038 -11.78 2.54 31.19
CA PRO A 1038 -11.48 3.86 31.74
C PRO A 1038 -10.85 3.73 33.13
N LYS A 1039 -9.60 4.17 33.32
CA LYS A 1039 -8.93 4.13 34.63
C LYS A 1039 -9.58 5.07 35.66
N ILE A 1040 -9.93 6.29 35.24
CA ILE A 1040 -10.77 7.22 36.02
C ILE A 1040 -12.17 7.27 35.37
N ILE A 1041 -13.13 6.58 35.98
CA ILE A 1041 -14.55 6.63 35.62
C ILE A 1041 -15.11 7.99 36.05
N ARG A 1042 -15.81 8.66 35.13
CA ARG A 1042 -16.44 9.97 35.37
C ARG A 1042 -17.93 10.03 35.02
N ASN A 1043 -18.50 8.93 34.52
CA ASN A 1043 -19.94 8.80 34.28
C ASN A 1043 -20.52 7.76 35.24
N ARG A 1044 -21.61 8.08 35.95
CA ARG A 1044 -22.28 7.17 36.88
C ARG A 1044 -22.87 5.95 36.18
N ASP A 1045 -23.29 6.05 34.91
CA ASP A 1045 -23.79 4.89 34.15
C ASP A 1045 -22.75 3.75 34.09
N VAL A 1046 -21.46 4.08 33.93
CA VAL A 1046 -20.36 3.11 33.92
C VAL A 1046 -20.17 2.49 35.30
N VAL A 1047 -20.37 3.26 36.37
CA VAL A 1047 -20.31 2.76 37.75
C VAL A 1047 -21.44 1.76 37.99
N ASN A 1048 -22.67 2.10 37.60
CA ASN A 1048 -23.85 1.25 37.75
C ASN A 1048 -23.63 -0.11 37.04
N VAL A 1049 -23.13 -0.09 35.80
CA VAL A 1049 -22.80 -1.31 35.03
C VAL A 1049 -21.74 -2.16 35.73
N LEU A 1050 -20.76 -1.58 36.43
CA LEU A 1050 -19.79 -2.37 37.21
C LEU A 1050 -20.37 -2.85 38.55
N GLU A 1051 -21.22 -2.06 39.20
CA GLU A 1051 -21.88 -2.41 40.47
C GLU A 1051 -22.81 -3.64 40.33
N GLU A 1052 -23.34 -3.93 39.13
CA GLU A 1052 -24.06 -5.17 38.81
C GLU A 1052 -23.22 -6.47 38.90
N TYR A 1053 -21.88 -6.38 38.77
CA TYR A 1053 -20.98 -7.56 38.76
C TYR A 1053 -20.07 -7.64 39.99
N VAL A 1054 -20.35 -6.84 41.03
CA VAL A 1054 -19.64 -6.89 42.31
C VAL A 1054 -19.98 -8.16 43.07
N LEU A 1055 -18.94 -8.93 43.42
CA LEU A 1055 -19.05 -10.15 44.21
C LEU A 1055 -18.83 -9.89 45.70
N ALA A 1056 -18.00 -8.89 46.04
CA ALA A 1056 -17.82 -8.36 47.38
C ALA A 1056 -17.35 -6.90 47.34
N SER A 1057 -17.74 -6.12 48.35
CA SER A 1057 -17.14 -4.81 48.64
C SER A 1057 -16.54 -4.81 50.04
N TYR A 1058 -15.35 -4.25 50.19
CA TYR A 1058 -14.77 -3.90 51.48
C TYR A 1058 -14.83 -2.39 51.70
N ASP A 1059 -15.50 -2.02 52.78
CA ASP A 1059 -15.57 -0.65 53.27
C ASP A 1059 -14.79 -0.55 54.57
N GLN A 1060 -13.71 0.23 54.53
CA GLN A 1060 -12.87 0.51 55.69
C GLN A 1060 -13.57 1.54 56.58
N LEU A 1061 -14.43 1.07 57.49
CA LEU A 1061 -15.17 1.87 58.48
C LEU A 1061 -14.24 2.49 59.55
#